data_AF-A0AAW1R0F0-F1
#
_entry.id   AF-A0AAW1R0F0-F1
#
_cell.length_a   1.000
_cell.length_b   1.000
_cell.length_c   1.000
_cell.angle_alpha   90.00
_cell.angle_beta   90.00
_cell.angle_gamma   90.00
#
_symmetry.space_group_name_H-M   'P 1'
#
loop_
_entity.id
_entity.type
_entity.pdbx_description
1 polymer ?
#
loop_
_entity_poly.entity_id
_entity_poly.type
_entity_poly.pdbx_seq_one_letter_code
_entity_poly.pdbx_strand_id
1 'polypeptide(L)'
;MGEGGPVPTTGSTGMRIRRPLCGWQQLLLCLLASCAACSTADIVIGGDRGWTLGVTYRDVYAQPGDVLVFSYHTQFHDVWVQREAACNFSAGSLAAGRPNVSPLRLEVPAQWAGEYFVTCSVGDHCKQGMQLLLHVDAPGACRDVCAVDPCAAAACPADPAATCRRRACGACEPVFVVNGAEVACAAGGDADRQAAEAALAELGGSRFAGGCTGAERVGAGAVGGELLRVTCVSPSVALRPGQVVNTNMLFANPFPEGRAIAIYNQSAQLVRADDLAVVPPSEVYLHHFVTMDTLIVPPPTGQGIIARQAFEEPHVLVVEADRLTPPAKRYVNLHLINTVGVLDRVACVECRCAGLPPGAAPRGGVVCCRDCPSASAAPPTDYALQYTTIFRVLGTESEGARVQLARIDGALGMGGRIEYNVPRDPGGGMQLVNYGFTLNDLLAGERLSESVQALRCDGHQHMGGACLELYDAQSNELLCQSCPVVGAVAPGEGGGPQVVFVAAMTRAELSPPRALAPDQPLRLLSKYNASEGHSGVMSIMFLYFSDGAVRRGAELAGSPSLPALTTRDGFGEYVDRFPSVSRHNTPDCQRQMWEVWENCPVGAGAAVREENAVVCCSMLGGLTASKCTCAVMGFAEPELLGFIAHWSAHCSSEPMWESYRLACHHTGDPTWRWSNLFSFVGVDAAMEAMYATSTYFFQMFMLVWYNALGLVAMYWALQWAVPRAAGPAFRRLPQAERVILIHHAMYFSVFTLQVVPLTWRMGGMMLGPDFSEAVDDPLNQNLITSCVISHGLLYFGEACFRGQVKVNPVLLLHHILFFLLPIMTFHSRSVITFKVVLLIDLFATYEFLLYAALVMRRLQAPVARTRTVLVAGVWLYGITRLMQLAALGTLFVGSLSRLAGECQYWLLLAVTTVLMLVQGYTFHIYHCIHRGLAAEARGPPGDDDEDLPALPAKR
;
A
#
# COMPACT_ATOMS: atom_id res chain seq x y z
N MET A 1 -27.30 43.99 31.92
CA MET A 1 -28.06 44.10 33.19
C MET A 1 -28.59 42.72 33.52
N GLY A 2 -28.35 42.08 34.67
CA GLY A 2 -27.17 42.08 35.56
C GLY A 2 -26.42 40.73 35.41
N GLU A 3 -25.24 40.47 35.95
CA GLU A 3 -24.82 40.58 37.37
C GLU A 3 -25.76 39.82 38.33
N GLY A 4 -25.31 38.93 39.22
CA GLY A 4 -23.97 38.38 39.47
C GLY A 4 -23.79 37.94 40.94
N GLY A 5 -22.99 36.89 41.19
CA GLY A 5 -22.35 36.67 42.51
C GLY A 5 -22.85 35.49 43.41
N PRO A 6 -22.00 35.01 44.35
CA PRO A 6 -22.01 33.59 44.78
C PRO A 6 -21.80 33.33 46.30
N VAL A 7 -21.51 32.06 46.70
CA VAL A 7 -20.90 31.61 48.01
C VAL A 7 -21.90 31.65 49.23
N PRO A 8 -21.80 30.82 50.33
CA PRO A 8 -20.68 30.04 50.88
C PRO A 8 -20.87 28.51 51.15
N THR A 9 -19.76 27.95 51.65
CA THR A 9 -19.46 26.57 52.05
C THR A 9 -19.71 26.27 53.55
N THR A 10 -19.52 24.99 53.93
CA THR A 10 -18.94 24.41 55.18
C THR A 10 -19.83 23.39 55.92
N GLY A 11 -19.19 22.37 56.52
CA GLY A 11 -19.84 21.36 57.36
C GLY A 11 -19.15 19.98 57.29
N SER A 12 -18.12 19.75 58.11
CA SER A 12 -17.35 18.51 58.13
C SER A 12 -17.46 17.75 59.46
N THR A 13 -17.22 16.43 59.43
CA THR A 13 -16.79 15.52 60.53
C THR A 13 -16.55 14.15 59.87
N GLY A 14 -15.47 13.38 60.06
CA GLY A 14 -14.57 13.21 61.21
C GLY A 14 -15.00 11.97 62.02
N MET A 15 -14.15 11.11 62.61
CA MET A 15 -12.68 11.05 62.64
C MET A 15 -12.17 9.73 63.27
N ARG A 16 -11.24 9.02 62.59
CA ARG A 16 -9.95 8.41 63.08
C ARG A 16 -9.47 7.32 62.07
N ILE A 17 -8.20 7.17 61.67
CA ILE A 17 -6.84 7.20 62.30
C ILE A 17 -6.40 5.83 62.86
N ARG A 18 -5.36 5.24 62.24
CA ARG A 18 -4.10 4.78 62.88
C ARG A 18 -2.94 4.70 61.87
N ARG A 19 -1.83 5.36 62.21
CA ARG A 19 -0.42 5.14 61.81
C ARG A 19 0.37 4.86 63.13
N PRO A 20 1.71 4.68 63.26
CA PRO A 20 2.80 4.95 62.29
C PRO A 20 4.10 4.08 62.37
N LEU A 21 5.12 4.53 61.60
CA LEU A 21 6.59 4.52 61.86
C LEU A 21 7.55 3.46 61.26
N CYS A 22 8.67 4.04 60.77
CA CYS A 22 10.07 3.57 60.70
C CYS A 22 10.51 2.48 59.70
N GLY A 23 11.68 2.72 59.06
CA GLY A 23 12.34 1.76 58.15
C GLY A 23 13.45 2.28 57.21
N TRP A 24 14.05 3.46 57.43
CA TRP A 24 15.18 3.95 56.62
C TRP A 24 16.49 3.19 56.96
N GLN A 25 16.79 2.04 56.33
CA GLN A 25 18.14 1.43 56.47
C GLN A 25 18.62 0.35 55.47
N GLN A 26 18.15 0.30 54.22
CA GLN A 26 18.52 -0.80 53.29
C GLN A 26 18.84 -0.44 51.83
N LEU A 27 19.34 0.79 51.57
CA LEU A 27 19.72 1.23 50.21
C LEU A 27 21.25 1.38 49.99
N LEU A 28 22.08 0.72 50.81
CA LEU A 28 23.55 0.88 50.79
C LEU A 28 24.33 -0.45 50.70
N LEU A 29 23.71 -1.53 50.19
CA LEU A 29 24.34 -2.88 50.17
C LEU A 29 24.20 -3.67 48.86
N CYS A 30 23.70 -3.03 47.78
CA CYS A 30 23.71 -3.60 46.41
C CYS A 30 24.75 -2.93 45.49
N LEU A 31 25.65 -2.11 46.03
CA LEU A 31 26.60 -1.29 45.24
C LEU A 31 27.96 -1.95 44.98
N LEU A 32 28.11 -3.25 45.23
CA LEU A 32 29.37 -4.02 45.07
C LEU A 32 29.16 -5.41 44.46
N ALA A 33 28.36 -5.52 43.40
CA ALA A 33 28.19 -6.77 42.64
C ALA A 33 28.14 -6.61 41.11
N SER A 34 28.59 -5.46 40.59
CA SER A 34 28.75 -5.24 39.14
C SER A 34 30.20 -5.43 38.72
N CYS A 35 30.68 -6.68 38.77
CA CYS A 35 31.88 -7.03 38.00
C CYS A 35 31.55 -6.94 36.52
N ALA A 36 32.36 -6.21 35.76
CA ALA A 36 32.17 -6.03 34.33
C ALA A 36 32.32 -7.38 33.60
N ALA A 37 31.21 -7.89 33.06
CA ALA A 37 31.27 -8.66 31.84
C ALA A 37 31.43 -7.66 30.70
N CYS A 38 32.67 -7.46 30.24
CA CYS A 38 32.90 -6.75 28.99
C CYS A 38 32.22 -7.57 27.88
N SER A 39 31.43 -6.93 27.01
CA SER A 39 30.84 -7.62 25.87
C SER A 39 31.94 -8.01 24.89
N THR A 40 32.22 -9.31 24.80
CA THR A 40 33.17 -9.90 23.85
C THR A 40 32.74 -9.60 22.42
N ALA A 41 33.64 -9.08 21.58
CA ALA A 41 33.28 -8.75 20.20
C ALA A 41 33.36 -9.99 19.29
N ASP A 42 32.31 -10.22 18.50
CA ASP A 42 32.31 -11.22 17.42
C ASP A 42 33.00 -10.62 16.17
N ILE A 43 34.19 -11.10 15.84
CA ILE A 43 34.97 -10.65 14.68
C ILE A 43 34.77 -11.66 13.53
N VAL A 44 33.92 -11.32 12.57
CA VAL A 44 33.59 -12.19 11.43
C VAL A 44 34.68 -12.17 10.36
N ILE A 45 35.37 -13.29 10.18
CA ILE A 45 36.52 -13.42 9.29
C ILE A 45 36.07 -13.58 7.84
N GLY A 46 36.55 -12.67 6.98
CA GLY A 46 36.20 -12.60 5.55
C GLY A 46 34.84 -11.93 5.27
N GLY A 47 34.13 -11.46 6.30
CA GLY A 47 32.80 -10.87 6.18
C GLY A 47 31.81 -11.81 5.48
N ASP A 48 30.98 -11.25 4.60
CA ASP A 48 29.95 -11.99 3.86
C ASP A 48 30.50 -13.13 2.98
N ARG A 49 31.80 -13.08 2.61
CA ARG A 49 32.47 -14.15 1.83
C ARG A 49 33.04 -15.28 2.69
N GLY A 50 33.11 -15.08 4.01
CA GLY A 50 33.63 -16.05 4.96
C GLY A 50 35.09 -16.45 4.69
N TRP A 51 35.44 -17.64 5.19
CA TRP A 51 36.76 -18.24 5.09
C TRP A 51 36.82 -19.18 3.88
N THR A 52 37.23 -18.63 2.73
CA THR A 52 37.36 -19.33 1.42
C THR A 52 38.50 -18.75 0.55
N LEU A 53 38.69 -19.30 -0.65
CA LEU A 53 39.67 -18.85 -1.65
C LEU A 53 39.21 -17.58 -2.40
N GLY A 54 40.16 -16.84 -2.97
CA GLY A 54 39.88 -15.59 -3.70
C GLY A 54 39.43 -14.42 -2.82
N VAL A 55 39.56 -14.56 -1.49
CA VAL A 55 39.35 -13.50 -0.50
C VAL A 55 40.69 -12.93 -0.09
N THR A 56 40.90 -11.63 -0.26
CA THR A 56 42.04 -10.92 0.33
C THR A 56 41.67 -10.58 1.78
N TYR A 57 42.15 -11.37 2.72
CA TYR A 57 41.97 -11.08 4.14
C TYR A 57 42.79 -9.84 4.53
N ARG A 58 42.21 -9.01 5.40
CA ARG A 58 42.92 -7.91 6.07
C ARG A 58 43.47 -8.43 7.39
N ASP A 59 44.51 -7.77 7.89
CA ASP A 59 45.05 -8.04 9.22
C ASP A 59 43.95 -7.80 10.28
N VAL A 60 43.85 -8.74 11.22
CA VAL A 60 42.84 -8.75 12.28
C VAL A 60 43.50 -8.32 13.57
N TYR A 61 42.86 -7.42 14.29
CA TYR A 61 43.30 -6.94 15.60
C TYR A 61 42.25 -7.39 16.61
N ALA A 62 42.68 -8.10 17.65
CA ALA A 62 41.79 -8.68 18.66
C ALA A 62 42.39 -8.59 20.06
N GLN A 63 41.54 -8.62 21.07
CA GLN A 63 41.94 -8.67 22.47
C GLN A 63 41.61 -10.02 23.10
N PRO A 64 42.30 -10.41 24.19
CA PRO A 64 41.87 -11.46 25.10
C PRO A 64 40.36 -11.45 25.39
N GLY A 65 39.65 -12.49 24.97
CA GLY A 65 38.21 -12.66 25.13
C GLY A 65 37.37 -12.34 23.88
N ASP A 66 37.91 -11.73 22.82
CA ASP A 66 37.18 -11.59 21.55
C ASP A 66 36.94 -12.93 20.87
N VAL A 67 35.90 -13.04 20.04
CA VAL A 67 35.53 -14.29 19.36
C VAL A 67 35.69 -14.14 17.85
N LEU A 68 36.68 -14.83 17.29
CA LEU A 68 36.87 -14.90 15.84
C LEU A 68 35.89 -15.90 15.23
N VAL A 69 35.11 -15.48 14.24
CA VAL A 69 34.05 -16.30 13.64
C VAL A 69 34.40 -16.63 12.18
N PHE A 70 34.66 -17.90 11.89
CA PHE A 70 35.04 -18.40 10.57
C PHE A 70 33.89 -19.21 9.95
N SER A 71 33.23 -18.65 8.93
CA SER A 71 32.21 -19.35 8.13
C SER A 71 32.84 -19.97 6.90
N TYR A 72 32.89 -21.30 6.80
CA TYR A 72 33.47 -22.04 5.68
C TYR A 72 32.76 -23.36 5.37
N HIS A 73 32.99 -23.92 4.18
CA HIS A 73 32.54 -25.28 3.87
C HIS A 73 33.52 -26.31 4.46
N THR A 74 33.04 -27.07 5.44
CA THR A 74 33.84 -27.99 6.29
C THR A 74 34.56 -29.11 5.54
N GLN A 75 34.09 -29.46 4.34
CA GLN A 75 34.76 -30.46 3.49
C GLN A 75 35.97 -29.92 2.71
N PHE A 76 36.11 -28.59 2.62
CA PHE A 76 37.11 -27.93 1.75
C PHE A 76 38.09 -27.03 2.50
N HIS A 77 37.78 -26.64 3.74
CA HIS A 77 38.60 -25.70 4.51
C HIS A 77 38.67 -26.08 5.99
N ASP A 78 39.74 -25.64 6.63
CA ASP A 78 39.98 -25.73 8.07
C ASP A 78 40.65 -24.44 8.58
N VAL A 79 40.84 -24.34 9.89
CA VAL A 79 41.42 -23.15 10.55
C VAL A 79 42.56 -23.59 11.48
N TRP A 80 43.77 -23.25 11.09
CA TRP A 80 45.00 -23.44 11.86
C TRP A 80 45.48 -22.11 12.42
N VAL A 81 46.03 -22.12 13.63
CA VAL A 81 46.67 -20.95 14.23
C VAL A 81 48.11 -21.30 14.60
N GLN A 82 49.04 -20.46 14.17
CA GLN A 82 50.48 -20.68 14.30
C GLN A 82 51.24 -19.36 14.51
N ARG A 83 52.46 -19.43 15.05
CA ARG A 83 53.33 -18.24 15.26
C ARG A 83 54.35 -18.00 14.16
N GLU A 84 54.53 -18.96 13.23
CA GLU A 84 55.47 -18.86 12.11
C GLU A 84 54.72 -18.59 10.80
N ALA A 85 55.31 -17.77 9.93
CA ALA A 85 54.69 -17.32 8.70
C ALA A 85 54.56 -18.41 7.62
N ALA A 86 53.47 -18.34 6.86
CA ALA A 86 53.22 -19.02 5.58
C ALA A 86 53.32 -20.56 5.54
N CYS A 87 52.17 -21.22 5.71
CA CYS A 87 51.86 -22.57 5.20
C CYS A 87 52.77 -23.73 5.65
N ASN A 88 53.54 -23.54 6.73
CA ASN A 88 54.26 -24.61 7.41
C ASN A 88 53.46 -25.10 8.62
N PHE A 89 52.79 -26.25 8.48
CA PHE A 89 51.90 -26.80 9.51
C PHE A 89 52.61 -27.71 10.53
N SER A 90 53.94 -27.86 10.43
CA SER A 90 54.72 -28.75 11.32
C SER A 90 54.86 -28.26 12.76
N ALA A 91 54.63 -26.97 13.02
CA ALA A 91 54.70 -26.33 14.33
C ALA A 91 53.38 -25.63 14.75
N GLY A 92 52.30 -25.79 13.97
CA GLY A 92 51.01 -25.16 14.23
C GLY A 92 50.13 -25.96 15.20
N SER A 93 49.16 -25.28 15.82
CA SER A 93 48.10 -25.93 16.59
C SER A 93 46.76 -25.77 15.87
N LEU A 94 46.06 -26.87 15.61
CA LEU A 94 44.67 -26.84 15.15
C LEU A 94 43.82 -26.17 16.23
N ALA A 95 43.16 -25.05 15.89
CA ALA A 95 42.56 -24.16 16.88
C ALA A 95 41.37 -24.78 17.65
N ALA A 96 40.68 -25.75 17.04
CA ALA A 96 39.75 -26.64 17.73
C ALA A 96 39.65 -28.01 17.01
N GLY A 97 39.55 -29.09 17.78
CA GLY A 97 39.55 -30.46 17.25
C GLY A 97 38.21 -30.92 16.68
N ARG A 98 37.95 -30.65 15.39
CA ARG A 98 37.23 -31.50 14.40
C ARG A 98 36.98 -30.67 13.12
N PRO A 99 37.19 -31.21 11.90
CA PRO A 99 37.04 -30.44 10.65
C PRO A 99 35.59 -30.06 10.28
N ASN A 100 34.60 -30.38 11.12
CA ASN A 100 33.18 -30.44 10.73
C ASN A 100 32.28 -29.37 11.39
N VAL A 101 32.81 -28.26 11.89
CA VAL A 101 32.00 -27.17 12.50
C VAL A 101 32.19 -25.88 11.73
N SER A 102 31.09 -25.32 11.25
CA SER A 102 31.01 -23.98 10.67
C SER A 102 29.65 -23.36 11.04
N PRO A 103 29.60 -22.09 11.50
CA PRO A 103 30.75 -21.23 11.76
C PRO A 103 31.61 -21.74 12.93
N LEU A 104 32.93 -21.79 12.74
CA LEU A 104 33.86 -22.03 13.84
C LEU A 104 33.97 -20.73 14.64
N ARG A 105 33.65 -20.80 15.93
CA ARG A 105 33.80 -19.69 16.89
C ARG A 105 35.04 -19.96 17.73
N LEU A 106 36.04 -19.09 17.62
CA LEU A 106 37.34 -19.21 18.25
C LEU A 106 37.55 -18.03 19.20
N GLU A 107 37.34 -18.26 20.49
CA GLU A 107 37.64 -17.29 21.54
C GLU A 107 39.16 -17.09 21.66
N VAL A 108 39.61 -15.84 21.64
CA VAL A 108 41.01 -15.43 21.75
C VAL A 108 41.46 -15.60 23.21
N PRO A 109 42.30 -16.61 23.54
CA PRO A 109 42.64 -16.91 24.92
C PRO A 109 43.52 -15.82 25.55
N ALA A 110 43.41 -15.62 26.87
CA ALA A 110 44.19 -14.59 27.58
C ALA A 110 45.71 -14.77 27.54
N GLN A 111 46.20 -15.97 27.23
CA GLN A 111 47.60 -16.27 26.97
C GLN A 111 48.06 -15.94 25.54
N TRP A 112 47.17 -15.51 24.65
CA TRP A 112 47.56 -15.00 23.34
C TRP A 112 47.97 -13.54 23.45
N ALA A 113 49.23 -13.27 23.16
CA ALA A 113 49.76 -11.94 22.94
C ALA A 113 50.80 -11.98 21.81
N GLY A 114 50.87 -10.90 21.04
CA GLY A 114 51.69 -10.78 19.84
C GLY A 114 50.98 -11.31 18.59
N GLU A 115 51.79 -11.57 17.56
CA GLU A 115 51.30 -11.90 16.22
C GLU A 115 51.14 -13.41 16.02
N TYR A 116 50.09 -13.77 15.28
CA TYR A 116 49.74 -15.13 14.88
C TYR A 116 49.32 -15.13 13.41
N PHE A 117 49.60 -16.21 12.70
CA PHE A 117 49.05 -16.47 11.38
C PHE A 117 47.89 -17.44 11.52
N VAL A 118 46.76 -17.09 10.91
CA VAL A 118 45.61 -18.00 10.78
C VAL A 118 45.54 -18.49 9.34
N THR A 119 45.51 -19.79 9.11
CA THR A 119 45.77 -20.42 7.80
C THR A 119 44.86 -21.62 7.54
N CYS A 120 44.67 -21.98 6.26
CA CYS A 120 43.97 -23.19 5.84
C CYS A 120 44.99 -24.23 5.34
N SER A 121 44.98 -25.44 5.91
CA SER A 121 45.92 -26.53 5.61
C SER A 121 45.48 -27.44 4.47
N VAL A 122 44.23 -27.32 4.01
CA VAL A 122 43.70 -28.12 2.91
C VAL A 122 44.43 -27.80 1.60
N GLY A 123 45.20 -28.77 1.09
CA GLY A 123 45.90 -28.68 -0.20
C GLY A 123 46.85 -27.47 -0.28
N ASP A 124 46.71 -26.68 -1.33
CA ASP A 124 47.48 -25.45 -1.54
C ASP A 124 46.73 -24.17 -1.09
N HIS A 125 45.65 -24.28 -0.31
CA HIS A 125 44.77 -23.13 -0.03
C HIS A 125 45.49 -21.95 0.65
N CYS A 126 46.33 -22.21 1.66
CA CYS A 126 47.16 -21.17 2.27
C CYS A 126 48.09 -20.46 1.25
N LYS A 127 48.69 -21.20 0.30
CA LYS A 127 49.56 -20.62 -0.74
C LYS A 127 48.77 -19.77 -1.76
N GLN A 128 47.49 -20.06 -1.92
CA GLN A 128 46.54 -19.30 -2.74
C GLN A 128 45.91 -18.10 -2.01
N GLY A 129 46.49 -17.68 -0.88
CA GLY A 129 46.08 -16.49 -0.14
C GLY A 129 45.06 -16.72 0.98
N MET A 130 44.70 -17.97 1.29
CA MET A 130 43.81 -18.31 2.40
C MET A 130 44.57 -18.32 3.75
N GLN A 131 45.05 -17.14 4.11
CA GLN A 131 45.79 -16.83 5.32
C GLN A 131 45.53 -15.38 5.76
N LEU A 132 45.57 -15.10 7.06
CA LEU A 132 45.54 -13.75 7.62
C LEU A 132 46.52 -13.61 8.78
N LEU A 133 46.93 -12.37 9.04
CA LEU A 133 47.69 -11.99 10.23
C LEU A 133 46.71 -11.56 11.34
N LEU A 134 46.87 -12.14 12.52
CA LEU A 134 46.11 -11.85 13.73
C LEU A 134 47.07 -11.22 14.76
N HIS A 135 46.89 -9.94 15.05
CA HIS A 135 47.56 -9.24 16.13
C HIS A 135 46.70 -9.36 17.39
N VAL A 136 47.24 -9.98 18.44
CA VAL A 136 46.57 -10.03 19.75
C VAL A 136 47.29 -9.09 20.73
N ASP A 137 46.55 -8.11 21.24
CA ASP A 137 47.09 -7.15 22.20
C ASP A 137 47.49 -7.82 23.51
N ALA A 138 48.55 -7.30 24.16
CA ALA A 138 48.90 -7.71 25.51
C ALA A 138 47.82 -7.25 26.50
N PRO A 139 47.42 -8.07 27.50
CA PRO A 139 46.38 -7.70 28.45
C PRO A 139 46.65 -6.34 29.12
N GLY A 140 45.81 -5.34 28.82
CA GLY A 140 45.90 -3.99 29.39
C GLY A 140 46.82 -2.99 28.68
N ALA A 141 47.31 -3.28 27.46
CA ALA A 141 48.07 -2.31 26.66
C ALA A 141 47.16 -1.46 25.75
N CYS A 142 47.24 -0.13 25.84
CA CYS A 142 46.55 0.79 24.94
C CYS A 142 47.49 1.32 23.85
N ARG A 143 46.99 1.45 22.61
CA ARG A 143 47.73 1.97 21.45
C ARG A 143 47.14 3.30 20.98
N ASP A 144 47.99 4.27 20.62
CA ASP A 144 47.57 5.49 19.92
C ASP A 144 47.29 5.18 18.44
N VAL A 145 46.07 5.44 17.97
CA VAL A 145 45.60 5.06 16.62
C VAL A 145 45.29 6.27 15.71
N CYS A 146 45.25 7.49 16.26
CA CYS A 146 44.83 8.67 15.50
C CYS A 146 45.95 9.22 14.62
N ALA A 147 45.83 9.03 13.30
CA ALA A 147 46.81 9.50 12.31
C ALA A 147 46.90 11.05 12.17
N VAL A 148 45.90 11.78 12.68
CA VAL A 148 45.83 13.24 12.72
C VAL A 148 45.38 13.66 14.12
N ASP A 149 45.86 14.80 14.62
CA ASP A 149 45.41 15.35 15.90
C ASP A 149 43.96 15.85 15.78
N PRO A 150 42.98 15.29 16.52
CA PRO A 150 41.58 15.72 16.42
C PRO A 150 41.36 17.17 16.88
N CYS A 151 42.31 17.77 17.60
CA CYS A 151 42.25 19.19 17.97
C CYS A 151 42.84 20.15 16.92
N ALA A 152 43.43 19.66 15.81
CA ALA A 152 44.10 20.53 14.83
C ALA A 152 43.14 21.44 14.04
N ALA A 153 41.85 21.08 13.94
CA ALA A 153 40.83 21.84 13.23
C ALA A 153 39.51 22.02 14.01
N ALA A 154 39.44 21.52 15.25
CA ALA A 154 38.21 21.47 16.03
C ALA A 154 38.03 22.74 16.89
N ALA A 155 36.91 23.43 16.68
CA ALA A 155 36.46 24.57 17.49
C ALA A 155 35.08 24.24 18.09
N CYS A 156 34.75 24.81 19.25
CA CYS A 156 33.43 24.67 19.87
C CYS A 156 32.53 25.84 19.47
N PRO A 157 31.46 25.64 18.68
CA PRO A 157 30.56 26.74 18.31
C PRO A 157 29.66 27.19 19.48
N ALA A 158 29.42 26.28 20.44
CA ALA A 158 28.54 26.51 21.59
C ALA A 158 29.19 27.35 22.70
N ASP A 159 30.52 27.30 22.85
CA ASP A 159 31.28 28.12 23.81
C ASP A 159 32.65 28.52 23.22
N PRO A 160 32.83 29.80 22.81
CA PRO A 160 34.10 30.30 22.26
C PRO A 160 35.28 30.27 23.25
N ALA A 161 35.06 30.06 24.55
CA ALA A 161 36.11 29.94 25.55
C ALA A 161 36.58 28.49 25.76
N ALA A 162 35.95 27.51 25.10
CA ALA A 162 36.28 26.09 25.26
C ALA A 162 37.57 25.70 24.54
N THR A 163 38.44 24.99 25.26
CA THR A 163 39.73 24.51 24.76
C THR A 163 39.68 23.03 24.42
N CYS A 164 40.12 22.65 23.23
CA CYS A 164 40.15 21.24 22.80
C CYS A 164 41.29 20.47 23.49
N ARG A 165 40.98 19.23 23.89
CA ARG A 165 41.90 18.25 24.47
C ARG A 165 41.53 16.87 23.92
N ARG A 166 42.52 16.00 23.66
CA ARG A 166 42.24 14.60 23.31
C ARG A 166 41.73 13.82 24.53
N ARG A 167 40.77 12.92 24.34
CA ARG A 167 40.38 11.96 25.39
C ARG A 167 41.50 10.93 25.62
N ALA A 168 41.41 10.17 26.71
CA ALA A 168 42.34 9.09 26.98
C ALA A 168 42.24 7.97 25.91
N CYS A 169 43.27 7.13 25.86
CA CYS A 169 43.63 6.23 24.76
C CYS A 169 42.46 5.56 24.00
N GLY A 170 42.56 5.56 22.67
CA GLY A 170 41.65 4.87 21.75
C GLY A 170 40.60 5.77 21.08
N ALA A 171 40.22 6.89 21.69
CA ALA A 171 39.25 7.82 21.10
C ALA A 171 39.92 8.90 20.24
N CYS A 172 39.60 8.96 18.95
CA CYS A 172 39.97 10.07 18.06
C CYS A 172 38.98 11.24 18.10
N GLU A 173 38.27 11.39 19.21
CA GLU A 173 37.28 12.45 19.43
C GLU A 173 37.89 13.64 20.18
N PRO A 174 37.64 14.88 19.74
CA PRO A 174 38.01 16.08 20.49
C PRO A 174 37.10 16.28 21.70
N VAL A 175 37.68 16.44 22.88
CA VAL A 175 36.98 16.81 24.11
C VAL A 175 37.21 18.29 24.39
N PHE A 176 36.15 19.05 24.62
CA PHE A 176 36.26 20.48 24.87
C PHE A 176 36.12 20.79 26.36
N VAL A 177 36.93 21.73 26.86
CA VAL A 177 37.07 21.99 28.30
C VAL A 177 37.03 23.48 28.59
N VAL A 178 36.19 23.89 29.55
CA VAL A 178 36.10 25.26 30.08
C VAL A 178 36.35 25.20 31.58
N ASN A 179 37.31 25.99 32.09
CA ASN A 179 37.68 26.04 33.52
C ASN A 179 37.96 24.65 34.16
N GLY A 180 38.42 23.68 33.36
CA GLY A 180 38.72 22.32 33.81
C GLY A 180 37.52 21.34 33.81
N ALA A 181 36.32 21.80 33.46
CA ALA A 181 35.15 20.94 33.25
C ALA A 181 34.94 20.64 31.75
N GLU A 182 34.58 19.39 31.42
CA GLU A 182 34.21 19.00 30.06
C GLU A 182 32.89 19.68 29.66
N VAL A 183 32.84 20.27 28.47
CA VAL A 183 31.66 20.93 27.90
C VAL A 183 31.23 20.26 26.60
N ALA A 184 29.92 20.09 26.43
CA ALA A 184 29.36 19.45 25.24
C ALA A 184 29.39 20.42 24.04
N CYS A 185 30.20 20.09 23.03
CA CYS A 185 30.34 20.87 21.80
C CYS A 185 29.78 20.15 20.56
N ALA A 186 29.02 19.08 20.76
CA ALA A 186 28.31 18.40 19.68
C ALA A 186 27.17 19.28 19.17
N ALA A 187 27.27 19.73 17.91
CA ALA A 187 26.15 20.29 17.17
C ALA A 187 25.22 19.15 16.67
N GLY A 188 24.67 18.41 17.63
CA GLY A 188 23.59 17.45 17.45
C GLY A 188 22.65 17.65 18.62
N GLY A 189 21.65 18.52 18.43
CA GLY A 189 20.98 19.20 19.54
C GLY A 189 20.24 18.27 20.50
N ASP A 190 19.94 18.76 21.71
CA ASP A 190 19.13 18.05 22.71
C ASP A 190 17.81 17.48 22.16
N ALA A 191 17.27 18.08 21.09
CA ALA A 191 16.12 17.60 20.35
C ALA A 191 16.26 16.16 19.83
N ASP A 192 17.41 15.78 19.27
CA ASP A 192 17.62 14.44 18.68
C ASP A 192 17.73 13.37 19.77
N ARG A 193 18.39 13.71 20.89
CA ARG A 193 18.45 12.85 22.09
C ARG A 193 17.06 12.70 22.72
N GLN A 194 16.30 13.79 22.85
CA GLN A 194 14.92 13.75 23.36
C GLN A 194 13.99 12.94 22.43
N ALA A 195 14.17 13.04 21.11
CA ALA A 195 13.40 12.28 20.13
C ALA A 195 13.70 10.77 20.22
N ALA A 196 14.97 10.39 20.39
CA ALA A 196 15.38 9.00 20.62
C ALA A 196 14.88 8.46 21.97
N GLU A 197 14.99 9.24 23.06
CA GLU A 197 14.45 8.90 24.38
C GLU A 197 12.92 8.69 24.34
N ALA A 198 12.19 9.54 23.62
CA ALA A 198 10.75 9.40 23.44
C ALA A 198 10.37 8.17 22.60
N ALA A 199 11.14 7.85 21.54
CA ALA A 199 10.93 6.66 20.73
C ALA A 199 11.25 5.36 21.51
N LEU A 200 12.30 5.35 22.32
CA LEU A 200 12.62 4.24 23.22
C LEU A 200 11.52 3.98 24.25
N ALA A 201 10.96 5.04 24.84
CA ALA A 201 9.86 4.91 25.81
C ALA A 201 8.58 4.33 25.19
N GLU A 202 8.35 4.60 23.91
CA GLU A 202 7.21 4.08 23.13
C GLU A 202 7.43 2.62 22.71
N LEU A 203 8.58 2.33 22.10
CA LEU A 203 8.95 1.00 21.58
C LEU A 203 9.34 0.00 22.67
N GLY A 204 9.70 0.46 23.87
CA GLY A 204 9.92 -0.36 25.06
C GLY A 204 8.64 -0.72 25.82
N GLY A 205 7.48 -0.20 25.42
CA GLY A 205 6.20 -0.44 26.06
C GLY A 205 5.51 -1.73 25.60
N SER A 206 4.68 -2.33 26.46
CA SER A 206 3.92 -3.56 26.18
C SER A 206 2.92 -3.48 25.01
N ARG A 207 2.76 -2.31 24.37
CA ARG A 207 1.96 -2.13 23.16
C ARG A 207 2.65 -2.64 21.90
N PHE A 208 3.96 -2.85 21.92
CA PHE A 208 4.73 -3.36 20.78
C PHE A 208 4.66 -4.89 20.62
N ALA A 209 3.66 -5.53 21.25
CA ALA A 209 3.43 -6.96 21.20
C ALA A 209 2.87 -7.41 19.83
N GLY A 210 3.79 -7.58 18.87
CA GLY A 210 3.46 -8.00 17.50
C GLY A 210 4.57 -8.80 16.80
N GLY A 211 5.47 -9.44 17.56
CA GLY A 211 6.62 -10.19 17.01
C GLY A 211 7.94 -9.42 16.98
N CYS A 212 7.99 -8.21 17.54
CA CYS A 212 9.22 -7.41 17.66
C CYS A 212 9.81 -7.40 19.07
N THR A 213 11.13 -7.26 19.16
CA THR A 213 11.86 -6.86 20.36
C THR A 213 11.56 -5.39 20.68
N GLY A 214 11.79 -5.00 21.94
CA GLY A 214 11.90 -3.59 22.27
C GLY A 214 13.08 -2.93 21.54
N ALA A 215 13.04 -1.60 21.42
CA ALA A 215 14.14 -0.85 20.81
C ALA A 215 15.37 -0.79 21.73
N GLU A 216 16.54 -1.01 21.16
CA GLU A 216 17.84 -1.01 21.86
C GLU A 216 18.74 0.11 21.33
N ARG A 217 19.55 0.72 22.22
CA ARG A 217 20.58 1.69 21.83
C ARG A 217 21.79 0.95 21.27
N VAL A 218 22.25 1.29 20.07
CA VAL A 218 23.39 0.60 19.42
C VAL A 218 24.57 1.49 19.06
N GLY A 219 24.50 2.80 19.33
CA GLY A 219 25.62 3.73 19.18
C GLY A 219 25.17 5.16 18.87
N ALA A 220 26.15 6.04 18.66
CA ALA A 220 25.93 7.35 18.06
C ALA A 220 26.18 7.27 16.54
N GLY A 221 25.36 7.97 15.75
CA GLY A 221 25.59 8.13 14.32
C GLY A 221 26.76 9.09 14.03
N ALA A 222 27.40 8.97 12.87
CA ALA A 222 28.58 9.76 12.51
C ALA A 222 28.30 11.28 12.40
N VAL A 223 27.07 11.68 12.04
CA VAL A 223 26.59 13.09 12.06
C VAL A 223 25.87 13.44 13.38
N GLY A 224 26.06 12.65 14.44
CA GLY A 224 25.36 12.81 15.70
C GLY A 224 23.94 12.23 15.67
N GLY A 225 23.30 12.24 16.85
CA GLY A 225 22.04 11.56 17.09
C GLY A 225 22.21 10.06 17.38
N GLU A 226 21.21 9.49 18.04
CA GLU A 226 21.28 8.16 18.63
C GLU A 226 20.71 7.09 17.67
N LEU A 227 21.43 5.98 17.52
CA LEU A 227 20.99 4.85 16.70
C LEU A 227 20.21 3.84 17.55
N LEU A 228 18.99 3.56 17.11
CA LEU A 228 18.08 2.58 17.69
C LEU A 228 18.04 1.33 16.81
N ARG A 229 18.09 0.14 17.42
CA ARG A 229 17.88 -1.16 16.77
C ARG A 229 16.55 -1.76 17.22
N VAL A 230 15.79 -2.28 16.27
CA VAL A 230 14.60 -3.11 16.51
C VAL A 230 14.70 -4.37 15.65
N THR A 231 14.50 -5.54 16.26
CA THR A 231 14.43 -6.83 15.56
C THR A 231 13.01 -7.37 15.63
N CYS A 232 12.50 -7.92 14.54
CA CYS A 232 11.16 -8.45 14.43
C CYS A 232 11.16 -9.81 13.72
N VAL A 233 10.13 -10.61 13.98
CA VAL A 233 9.85 -11.88 13.29
C VAL A 233 8.45 -11.77 12.69
N SER A 234 8.30 -12.13 11.43
CA SER A 234 6.99 -12.18 10.75
C SER A 234 6.11 -13.32 11.29
N PRO A 235 4.80 -13.34 10.96
CA PRO A 235 4.03 -14.57 11.00
C PRO A 235 4.72 -15.70 10.21
N SER A 236 4.52 -16.96 10.61
CA SER A 236 5.11 -18.11 9.93
C SER A 236 4.32 -18.56 8.70
N VAL A 237 5.00 -19.29 7.81
CA VAL A 237 4.44 -20.04 6.69
C VAL A 237 4.85 -21.50 6.84
N ALA A 238 3.88 -22.38 7.08
CA ALA A 238 4.08 -23.82 7.00
C ALA A 238 4.28 -24.24 5.53
N LEU A 239 5.41 -24.88 5.21
CA LEU A 239 5.70 -25.42 3.87
C LEU A 239 6.06 -26.90 3.92
N ARG A 240 5.34 -27.71 3.14
CA ARG A 240 5.73 -29.10 2.82
C ARG A 240 6.87 -29.14 1.80
N PRO A 241 7.65 -30.24 1.73
CA PRO A 241 8.63 -30.45 0.66
C PRO A 241 8.02 -30.26 -0.74
N GLY A 242 8.65 -29.42 -1.58
CA GLY A 242 8.14 -29.08 -2.91
C GLY A 242 7.05 -28.00 -2.96
N GLN A 243 6.48 -27.58 -1.83
CA GLN A 243 5.36 -26.63 -1.82
C GLN A 243 5.80 -25.22 -2.23
N VAL A 244 4.96 -24.55 -3.03
CA VAL A 244 5.14 -23.15 -3.44
C VAL A 244 4.05 -22.30 -2.85
N VAL A 245 4.42 -21.22 -2.16
CA VAL A 245 3.49 -20.25 -1.56
C VAL A 245 3.88 -18.85 -2.00
N ASN A 246 2.92 -18.17 -2.61
CA ASN A 246 2.96 -16.72 -2.83
C ASN A 246 1.86 -16.11 -1.93
N THR A 247 2.25 -15.43 -0.87
CA THR A 247 1.36 -14.98 0.21
C THR A 247 1.61 -13.52 0.60
N ASN A 248 0.56 -12.86 1.07
CA ASN A 248 0.64 -11.49 1.58
C ASN A 248 0.47 -11.52 3.09
N MET A 249 1.36 -10.83 3.79
CA MET A 249 1.46 -10.81 5.24
C MET A 249 1.50 -9.39 5.76
N LEU A 250 1.07 -9.25 7.01
CA LEU A 250 1.12 -8.02 7.78
C LEU A 250 2.26 -8.11 8.78
N PHE A 251 3.39 -7.51 8.43
CA PHE A 251 4.59 -7.43 9.25
C PHE A 251 4.42 -6.32 10.31
N ALA A 252 5.01 -6.49 11.49
CA ALA A 252 5.03 -5.43 12.50
C ALA A 252 5.95 -4.27 12.07
N ASN A 253 5.51 -3.04 12.32
CA ASN A 253 6.27 -1.83 12.00
C ASN A 253 7.41 -1.62 13.02
N PRO A 254 8.70 -1.68 12.62
CA PRO A 254 9.82 -1.60 13.57
C PRO A 254 10.18 -0.15 14.00
N PHE A 255 9.28 0.82 13.77
CA PHE A 255 9.55 2.26 13.88
C PHE A 255 8.54 2.95 14.81
N PRO A 256 8.93 4.05 15.49
CA PRO A 256 8.01 4.81 16.33
C PRO A 256 6.95 5.53 15.48
N GLU A 257 5.77 5.73 16.03
CA GLU A 257 4.65 6.33 15.32
C GLU A 257 4.82 7.86 15.17
N GLY A 258 4.37 8.40 14.04
CA GLY A 258 4.28 9.84 13.80
C GLY A 258 5.61 10.61 13.82
N ARG A 259 6.77 9.96 13.72
CA ARG A 259 8.10 10.60 13.69
C ARG A 259 8.88 10.20 12.45
N ALA A 260 9.44 11.16 11.73
CA ALA A 260 10.33 10.84 10.62
C ALA A 260 11.61 10.15 11.11
N ILE A 261 12.08 9.15 10.37
CA ILE A 261 13.27 8.38 10.72
C ILE A 261 14.24 8.31 9.54
N ALA A 262 15.53 8.27 9.84
CA ALA A 262 16.58 7.96 8.88
C ALA A 262 17.00 6.49 9.06
N ILE A 263 16.83 5.69 8.03
CA ILE A 263 17.25 4.29 8.02
C ILE A 263 18.78 4.24 7.84
N TYR A 264 19.46 3.60 8.79
CA TYR A 264 20.91 3.46 8.80
C TYR A 264 21.35 2.08 8.31
N ASN A 265 20.75 1.01 8.84
CA ASN A 265 20.98 -0.35 8.35
C ASN A 265 19.67 -1.15 8.43
N GLN A 266 19.42 -2.03 7.48
CA GLN A 266 18.32 -2.99 7.57
C GLN A 266 18.78 -4.35 7.10
N SER A 267 18.37 -5.38 7.83
CA SER A 267 18.57 -6.75 7.41
C SER A 267 17.32 -7.61 7.51
N ALA A 268 17.29 -8.66 6.71
CA ALA A 268 16.26 -9.70 6.74
C ALA A 268 16.86 -11.06 6.41
N GLN A 269 16.39 -12.11 7.09
CA GLN A 269 16.79 -13.50 6.86
C GLN A 269 15.60 -14.44 7.06
N LEU A 270 15.55 -15.51 6.26
CA LEU A 270 14.57 -16.58 6.45
C LEU A 270 15.05 -17.48 7.58
N VAL A 271 14.18 -17.74 8.56
CA VAL A 271 14.43 -18.60 9.72
C VAL A 271 13.33 -19.64 9.86
N ARG A 272 13.60 -20.76 10.52
CA ARG A 272 12.52 -21.62 11.03
C ARG A 272 11.87 -20.97 12.24
N ALA A 273 10.55 -21.12 12.40
CA ALA A 273 9.81 -20.42 13.44
C ALA A 273 10.00 -21.00 14.85
N ASP A 274 10.48 -22.25 14.95
CA ASP A 274 10.65 -22.99 16.21
C ASP A 274 11.99 -22.71 16.91
N ASP A 275 13.09 -22.70 16.15
CA ASP A 275 14.46 -22.52 16.67
C ASP A 275 15.13 -21.19 16.24
N LEU A 276 14.48 -20.42 15.36
CA LEU A 276 15.03 -19.22 14.70
C LEU A 276 16.34 -19.46 13.94
N ALA A 277 16.65 -20.71 13.58
CA ALA A 277 17.83 -21.04 12.79
C ALA A 277 17.65 -20.57 11.33
N VAL A 278 18.72 -20.01 10.77
CA VAL A 278 18.76 -19.49 9.39
C VAL A 278 18.59 -20.61 8.38
N VAL A 279 17.68 -20.40 7.42
CA VAL A 279 17.30 -21.38 6.42
C VAL A 279 18.11 -21.17 5.13
N PRO A 280 18.86 -22.18 4.65
CA PRO A 280 19.66 -22.04 3.44
C PRO A 280 18.80 -22.11 2.17
N PRO A 281 19.24 -21.49 1.05
CA PRO A 281 18.53 -21.55 -0.24
C PRO A 281 18.26 -22.97 -0.78
N SER A 282 19.03 -23.96 -0.32
CA SER A 282 18.89 -25.37 -0.68
C SER A 282 17.78 -26.13 0.07
N GLU A 283 17.13 -25.48 1.04
CA GLU A 283 15.99 -25.99 1.81
C GLU A 283 14.70 -25.29 1.34
N VAL A 284 14.61 -23.97 1.50
CA VAL A 284 13.55 -23.13 0.92
C VAL A 284 14.19 -22.11 0.01
N TYR A 285 13.54 -21.76 -1.11
CA TYR A 285 13.92 -20.69 -2.02
C TYR A 285 12.96 -19.50 -1.93
N LEU A 286 13.45 -18.35 -1.46
CA LEU A 286 12.73 -17.06 -1.46
C LEU A 286 12.87 -16.46 -2.86
N HIS A 287 11.86 -16.70 -3.69
CA HIS A 287 11.82 -16.27 -5.08
C HIS A 287 11.77 -14.73 -5.18
N HIS A 288 10.86 -14.11 -4.42
CA HIS A 288 10.81 -12.66 -4.27
C HIS A 288 10.20 -12.23 -2.93
N PHE A 289 10.60 -11.04 -2.48
CA PHE A 289 10.07 -10.32 -1.34
C PHE A 289 9.70 -8.91 -1.81
N VAL A 290 8.44 -8.51 -1.72
CA VAL A 290 7.96 -7.23 -2.26
C VAL A 290 7.20 -6.45 -1.19
N THR A 291 7.54 -5.18 -1.04
CA THR A 291 6.95 -4.26 -0.07
C THR A 291 6.32 -3.08 -0.82
N MET A 292 5.24 -2.52 -0.28
CA MET A 292 4.61 -1.34 -0.86
C MET A 292 5.23 -0.03 -0.36
N ASP A 293 6.25 -0.11 0.51
CA ASP A 293 6.95 1.00 1.10
C ASP A 293 8.48 0.80 1.13
N THR A 294 9.22 1.91 1.28
CA THR A 294 10.69 1.94 1.39
C THR A 294 11.21 1.44 2.75
N LEU A 295 10.32 0.90 3.58
CA LEU A 295 10.48 0.69 5.02
C LEU A 295 10.97 -0.70 5.40
N ILE A 296 10.83 -1.69 4.53
CA ILE A 296 11.43 -3.02 4.69
C ILE A 296 12.09 -3.35 3.35
N VAL A 297 13.33 -3.83 3.37
CA VAL A 297 14.21 -3.90 2.19
C VAL A 297 13.62 -4.80 1.10
N PRO A 298 13.22 -4.26 -0.09
CA PRO A 298 13.08 -5.09 -1.28
C PRO A 298 14.47 -5.67 -1.58
N PRO A 299 14.59 -6.98 -1.84
CA PRO A 299 15.88 -7.64 -1.80
C PRO A 299 16.75 -7.15 -2.97
N PRO A 300 17.98 -6.69 -2.70
CA PRO A 300 19.07 -6.82 -3.67
C PRO A 300 19.47 -8.31 -3.73
N THR A 301 18.58 -9.13 -4.30
CA THR A 301 18.56 -10.61 -4.40
C THR A 301 18.64 -11.47 -3.15
N GLY A 302 18.10 -12.68 -3.34
CA GLY A 302 18.76 -13.90 -2.89
C GLY A 302 18.55 -14.22 -1.42
N GLN A 303 19.00 -15.43 -1.04
CA GLN A 303 18.88 -15.88 0.34
C GLN A 303 20.19 -15.88 1.09
N GLY A 304 20.16 -15.08 2.14
CA GLY A 304 21.12 -14.98 3.22
C GLY A 304 20.62 -13.92 4.19
N ILE A 305 21.54 -13.35 4.96
CA ILE A 305 21.29 -12.07 5.61
C ILE A 305 21.30 -11.01 4.50
N ILE A 306 20.12 -10.64 4.01
CA ILE A 306 19.96 -9.43 3.20
C ILE A 306 20.41 -8.29 4.11
N ALA A 307 21.36 -7.45 3.72
CA ALA A 307 21.86 -6.34 4.53
C ALA A 307 22.05 -5.08 3.69
N ARG A 308 21.23 -4.06 3.97
CA ARG A 308 21.32 -2.73 3.36
C ARG A 308 22.13 -1.82 4.28
N GLN A 309 23.41 -1.63 3.95
CA GLN A 309 24.28 -0.72 4.69
C GLN A 309 23.92 0.76 4.44
N ALA A 310 24.32 1.59 5.42
CA ALA A 310 24.22 3.04 5.37
C ALA A 310 24.92 3.61 4.14
N PHE A 311 24.50 4.81 3.71
CA PHE A 311 25.25 5.60 2.75
C PHE A 311 26.34 6.41 3.48
N GLU A 312 27.35 6.86 2.75
CA GLU A 312 28.33 7.82 3.28
C GLU A 312 27.63 9.16 3.59
N GLU A 313 27.81 9.65 4.81
CA GLU A 313 27.25 10.92 5.27
C GLU A 313 27.65 12.07 4.31
N PRO A 314 26.75 13.04 4.02
CA PRO A 314 25.50 13.32 4.71
C PRO A 314 24.28 12.51 4.21
N HIS A 315 24.47 11.48 3.38
CA HIS A 315 23.37 10.81 2.68
C HIS A 315 22.52 9.91 3.60
N VAL A 316 21.22 10.18 3.67
CA VAL A 316 20.26 9.45 4.51
C VAL A 316 19.01 9.03 3.76
N LEU A 317 18.58 7.78 3.98
CA LEU A 317 17.26 7.32 3.52
C LEU A 317 16.20 7.70 4.55
N VAL A 318 15.33 8.64 4.19
CA VAL A 318 14.29 9.16 5.08
C VAL A 318 12.96 8.43 4.86
N VAL A 319 12.27 8.11 5.95
CA VAL A 319 10.85 7.74 5.95
C VAL A 319 10.06 8.84 6.66
N GLU A 320 9.00 9.28 5.98
CA GLU A 320 8.06 10.32 6.40
C GLU A 320 7.14 9.82 7.54
N ALA A 321 6.72 10.76 8.41
CA ALA A 321 5.97 10.48 9.63
C ALA A 321 4.52 10.01 9.40
N ASP A 322 3.90 10.44 8.31
CA ASP A 322 2.54 10.11 7.90
C ASP A 322 2.39 8.61 7.53
N ARG A 323 3.43 8.04 6.93
CA ARG A 323 3.55 6.59 6.65
C ARG A 323 3.68 5.75 7.92
N LEU A 324 3.88 6.35 9.08
CA LEU A 324 4.12 5.70 10.38
C LEU A 324 2.93 5.91 11.34
N THR A 325 1.70 5.76 10.85
CA THR A 325 0.46 5.99 11.62
C THR A 325 -0.19 4.69 12.16
N PRO A 326 -0.75 4.69 13.39
CA PRO A 326 -1.37 3.50 14.00
C PRO A 326 -2.64 3.00 13.27
N PRO A 327 -2.91 1.68 13.26
CA PRO A 327 -2.03 0.59 13.67
C PRO A 327 -1.13 0.21 12.48
N ALA A 328 0.11 0.70 12.47
CA ALA A 328 1.04 0.44 11.38
C ALA A 328 1.43 -1.05 11.33
N LYS A 329 0.74 -1.83 10.50
CA LYS A 329 1.22 -3.11 10.00
C LYS A 329 1.63 -2.94 8.54
N ARG A 330 2.73 -3.57 8.13
CA ARG A 330 3.33 -3.41 6.80
C ARG A 330 2.87 -4.53 5.89
N TYR A 331 2.33 -4.16 4.73
CA TYR A 331 1.89 -5.12 3.72
C TYR A 331 3.10 -5.61 2.94
N VAL A 332 3.37 -6.91 3.07
CA VAL A 332 4.56 -7.57 2.53
C VAL A 332 4.14 -8.83 1.78
N ASN A 333 4.60 -8.95 0.54
CA ASN A 333 4.42 -10.15 -0.28
C ASN A 333 5.66 -11.05 -0.18
N LEU A 334 5.45 -12.31 0.16
CA LEU A 334 6.46 -13.37 0.26
C LEU A 334 6.17 -14.46 -0.77
N HIS A 335 7.16 -14.77 -1.61
CA HIS A 335 7.12 -15.91 -2.52
C HIS A 335 8.20 -16.92 -2.12
N LEU A 336 7.77 -18.05 -1.54
CA LEU A 336 8.60 -19.11 -1.02
C LEU A 336 8.38 -20.42 -1.80
N ILE A 337 9.45 -21.15 -2.05
CA ILE A 337 9.47 -22.44 -2.75
C ILE A 337 10.25 -23.44 -1.90
N ASN A 338 9.62 -24.40 -1.25
CA ASN A 338 10.35 -25.44 -0.53
C ASN A 338 11.03 -26.39 -1.55
N THR A 339 12.36 -26.46 -1.55
CA THR A 339 13.15 -27.25 -2.51
C THR A 339 13.59 -28.62 -1.97
N VAL A 340 13.19 -28.99 -0.75
CA VAL A 340 13.49 -30.29 -0.15
C VAL A 340 12.88 -31.42 -0.99
N GLY A 341 13.72 -32.38 -1.40
CA GLY A 341 13.31 -33.56 -2.18
C GLY A 341 12.82 -33.26 -3.61
N VAL A 342 12.94 -32.01 -4.10
CA VAL A 342 12.37 -31.64 -5.40
C VAL A 342 13.17 -32.25 -6.54
N LEU A 343 12.46 -32.97 -7.42
CA LEU A 343 13.04 -33.76 -8.50
C LEU A 343 13.73 -32.92 -9.59
N ASP A 344 13.15 -31.77 -9.94
CA ASP A 344 13.74 -30.80 -10.87
C ASP A 344 13.71 -29.40 -10.22
N ARG A 345 14.76 -29.10 -9.45
CA ARG A 345 14.88 -27.86 -8.69
C ARG A 345 15.02 -26.64 -9.61
N VAL A 346 15.64 -26.77 -10.79
CA VAL A 346 15.80 -25.65 -11.73
C VAL A 346 14.45 -25.28 -12.34
N ALA A 347 13.69 -26.26 -12.84
CA ALA A 347 12.36 -26.00 -13.38
C ALA A 347 11.37 -25.49 -12.32
N CYS A 348 11.53 -25.93 -11.07
CA CYS A 348 10.77 -25.45 -9.93
C CYS A 348 11.07 -23.97 -9.61
N VAL A 349 12.35 -23.61 -9.44
CA VAL A 349 12.79 -22.25 -9.12
C VAL A 349 12.47 -21.26 -10.23
N GLU A 350 12.65 -21.64 -11.49
CA GLU A 350 12.26 -20.84 -12.67
C GLU A 350 10.74 -20.81 -12.93
N CYS A 351 9.96 -21.57 -12.15
CA CYS A 351 8.52 -21.75 -12.32
C CYS A 351 8.11 -22.07 -13.77
N ARG A 352 8.79 -23.05 -14.38
CA ARG A 352 8.57 -23.40 -15.80
C ARG A 352 7.14 -23.87 -16.03
N CYS A 353 6.47 -23.27 -17.02
CA CYS A 353 5.11 -23.62 -17.39
C CYS A 353 5.04 -25.04 -17.98
N ALA A 354 4.38 -25.97 -17.29
CA ALA A 354 4.15 -27.31 -17.80
C ALA A 354 2.98 -27.38 -18.80
N GLY A 355 2.99 -28.39 -19.68
CA GLY A 355 1.85 -28.66 -20.58
C GLY A 355 1.69 -27.67 -21.75
N LEU A 356 2.74 -26.91 -22.08
CA LEU A 356 2.75 -26.04 -23.26
C LEU A 356 2.54 -26.88 -24.55
N PRO A 357 1.84 -26.34 -25.57
CA PRO A 357 1.64 -27.03 -26.85
C PRO A 357 2.97 -27.43 -27.51
N PRO A 358 3.06 -28.56 -28.22
CA PRO A 358 4.26 -28.93 -28.97
C PRO A 358 4.69 -27.81 -29.92
N GLY A 359 5.94 -27.34 -29.77
CA GLY A 359 6.50 -26.23 -30.54
C GLY A 359 6.26 -24.82 -29.97
N ALA A 360 5.53 -24.67 -28.87
CA ALA A 360 5.51 -23.40 -28.13
C ALA A 360 6.86 -23.15 -27.44
N ALA A 361 7.33 -21.90 -27.46
CA ALA A 361 8.56 -21.51 -26.77
C ALA A 361 8.41 -21.72 -25.24
N PRO A 362 9.47 -22.16 -24.53
CA PRO A 362 9.47 -22.24 -23.08
C PRO A 362 9.08 -20.90 -22.44
N ARG A 363 8.30 -20.99 -21.36
CA ARG A 363 7.88 -19.86 -20.52
C ARG A 363 7.96 -20.27 -19.06
N GLY A 364 8.13 -19.30 -18.19
CA GLY A 364 8.12 -19.45 -16.74
C GLY A 364 7.75 -18.13 -16.08
N GLY A 365 7.99 -18.04 -14.77
CA GLY A 365 7.67 -16.86 -13.96
C GLY A 365 6.44 -17.03 -13.08
N VAL A 366 6.09 -15.99 -12.32
CA VAL A 366 5.13 -16.04 -11.19
C VAL A 366 3.77 -16.70 -11.54
N VAL A 367 3.28 -16.50 -12.77
CA VAL A 367 1.99 -17.04 -13.25
C VAL A 367 2.00 -18.57 -13.44
N CYS A 368 3.19 -19.18 -13.55
CA CYS A 368 3.39 -20.62 -13.70
C CYS A 368 3.96 -21.30 -12.43
N CYS A 369 4.23 -20.54 -11.37
CA CYS A 369 4.66 -21.06 -10.08
C CYS A 369 3.56 -21.91 -9.43
N ARG A 370 3.90 -23.12 -9.01
CA ARG A 370 3.00 -24.12 -8.40
C ARG A 370 3.83 -25.19 -7.69
N ASP A 371 3.21 -25.95 -6.79
CA ASP A 371 3.84 -27.06 -6.08
C ASP A 371 4.66 -27.98 -7.01
N CYS A 372 5.91 -28.18 -6.63
CA CYS A 372 6.91 -28.92 -7.37
C CYS A 372 6.92 -30.39 -6.94
N PRO A 373 7.04 -31.36 -7.87
CA PRO A 373 7.16 -32.76 -7.52
C PRO A 373 8.35 -33.03 -6.59
N SER A 374 8.07 -33.52 -5.38
CA SER A 374 9.08 -33.91 -4.39
C SER A 374 9.03 -35.40 -4.09
N ALA A 375 10.20 -36.01 -3.94
CA ALA A 375 10.37 -37.37 -3.43
C ALA A 375 10.37 -37.43 -1.88
N SER A 376 10.44 -36.27 -1.21
CA SER A 376 10.39 -36.20 0.25
C SER A 376 8.95 -36.12 0.75
N ALA A 377 8.60 -37.00 1.68
CA ALA A 377 7.33 -36.98 2.42
C ALA A 377 7.51 -36.45 3.86
N ALA A 378 8.53 -35.61 4.08
CA ALA A 378 8.73 -34.96 5.38
C ALA A 378 7.52 -34.07 5.75
N PRO A 379 7.21 -33.90 7.05
CA PRO A 379 6.13 -33.03 7.50
C PRO A 379 6.37 -31.55 7.09
N PRO A 380 5.33 -30.70 7.15
CA PRO A 380 5.51 -29.26 6.98
C PRO A 380 6.49 -28.70 8.03
N THR A 381 7.29 -27.72 7.63
CA THR A 381 8.11 -26.91 8.53
C THR A 381 7.60 -25.46 8.50
N ASP A 382 7.53 -24.82 9.66
CA ASP A 382 7.18 -23.40 9.77
C ASP A 382 8.38 -22.48 9.51
N TYR A 383 8.23 -21.55 8.58
CA TYR A 383 9.27 -20.59 8.19
C TYR A 383 8.79 -19.15 8.42
N ALA A 384 9.62 -18.30 9.02
CA ALA A 384 9.34 -16.88 9.23
C ALA A 384 10.49 -16.02 8.70
N LEU A 385 10.22 -14.74 8.43
CA LEU A 385 11.27 -13.77 8.13
C LEU A 385 11.63 -13.02 9.41
N GLN A 386 12.88 -13.15 9.86
CA GLN A 386 13.44 -12.30 10.89
C GLN A 386 14.07 -11.07 10.23
N TYR A 387 13.68 -9.87 10.64
CA TYR A 387 14.17 -8.61 10.09
C TYR A 387 14.60 -7.64 11.18
N THR A 388 15.75 -7.00 11.01
CA THR A 388 16.34 -6.06 11.96
C THR A 388 16.56 -4.72 11.30
N THR A 389 16.07 -3.64 11.90
CA THR A 389 16.33 -2.28 11.42
C THR A 389 17.10 -1.49 12.46
N ILE A 390 18.14 -0.79 12.01
CA ILE A 390 18.88 0.23 12.74
C ILE A 390 18.54 1.59 12.11
N PHE A 391 18.07 2.54 12.92
CA PHE A 391 17.60 3.84 12.46
C PHE A 391 17.93 4.96 13.47
N ARG A 392 17.96 6.20 12.97
CA ARG A 392 18.01 7.44 13.77
C ARG A 392 16.63 8.11 13.70
N VAL A 393 16.12 8.61 14.82
CA VAL A 393 14.93 9.48 14.82
C VAL A 393 15.36 10.88 14.41
N LEU A 394 14.67 11.49 13.45
CA LEU A 394 15.00 12.84 12.99
C LEU A 394 14.30 13.89 13.86
N GLY A 395 15.08 14.67 14.60
CA GLY A 395 14.63 15.87 15.30
C GLY A 395 14.62 17.09 14.37
N THR A 396 14.27 18.28 14.89
CA THR A 396 14.17 19.49 14.06
C THR A 396 15.52 19.96 13.51
N GLU A 397 16.61 19.68 14.23
CA GLU A 397 17.97 20.10 13.89
C GLU A 397 18.83 19.00 13.23
N SER A 398 18.32 17.77 13.06
CA SER A 398 19.07 16.71 12.36
C SER A 398 19.40 17.13 10.93
N GLU A 399 20.64 17.01 10.48
CA GLU A 399 21.03 17.33 9.10
C GLU A 399 21.28 16.07 8.26
N GLY A 400 21.07 16.20 6.94
CA GLY A 400 21.33 15.14 5.97
C GLY A 400 20.90 15.51 4.54
N ALA A 401 21.37 14.77 3.54
CA ALA A 401 20.94 14.85 2.14
C ALA A 401 20.05 13.64 1.81
N ARG A 402 18.86 13.88 1.25
CA ARG A 402 17.84 12.84 1.07
C ARG A 402 18.18 11.89 -0.07
N VAL A 403 18.35 10.61 0.24
CA VAL A 403 18.51 9.56 -0.75
C VAL A 403 17.17 9.14 -1.34
N GLN A 404 17.14 9.07 -2.67
CA GLN A 404 16.07 8.54 -3.49
C GLN A 404 16.50 7.22 -4.14
N LEU A 405 15.53 6.46 -4.64
CA LEU A 405 15.74 5.16 -5.28
C LEU A 405 14.99 5.10 -6.60
N ALA A 406 15.71 4.88 -7.71
CA ALA A 406 15.15 4.54 -9.00
C ALA A 406 15.18 3.02 -9.25
N ARG A 407 14.06 2.44 -9.69
CA ARG A 407 13.97 1.04 -10.14
C ARG A 407 14.05 0.99 -11.67
N ILE A 408 14.98 0.22 -12.21
CA ILE A 408 15.21 0.04 -13.65
C ILE A 408 14.90 -1.41 -14.01
N ASP A 409 13.86 -1.64 -14.83
CA ASP A 409 13.49 -2.99 -15.30
C ASP A 409 14.16 -3.31 -16.65
N GLY A 410 15.14 -4.22 -16.63
CA GLY A 410 15.83 -4.68 -17.83
C GLY A 410 14.95 -5.48 -18.80
N ALA A 411 13.80 -6.03 -18.35
CA ALA A 411 12.87 -6.75 -19.23
C ALA A 411 12.31 -5.84 -20.34
N LEU A 412 12.21 -4.53 -20.08
CA LEU A 412 11.80 -3.51 -21.05
C LEU A 412 12.69 -3.49 -22.30
N GLY A 413 13.98 -3.84 -22.17
CA GLY A 413 14.92 -3.99 -23.29
C GLY A 413 14.53 -5.09 -24.29
N MET A 414 13.70 -6.05 -23.87
CA MET A 414 13.14 -7.12 -24.73
C MET A 414 11.66 -6.86 -25.11
N GLY A 415 11.09 -5.71 -24.74
CA GLY A 415 9.64 -5.48 -24.79
C GLY A 415 8.84 -6.34 -23.80
N GLY A 416 9.52 -6.95 -22.82
CA GLY A 416 8.91 -7.69 -21.71
C GLY A 416 8.56 -6.77 -20.53
N ARG A 417 8.12 -7.38 -19.43
CA ARG A 417 7.82 -6.68 -18.16
C ARG A 417 8.22 -7.59 -16.99
N ILE A 418 9.14 -7.14 -16.16
CA ILE A 418 9.66 -7.80 -14.95
C ILE A 418 10.37 -9.13 -15.25
N GLU A 419 9.66 -10.13 -15.77
CA GLU A 419 10.17 -11.46 -16.13
C GLU A 419 10.29 -11.62 -17.66
N TYR A 420 11.29 -12.38 -18.10
CA TYR A 420 11.47 -12.82 -19.48
C TYR A 420 12.11 -14.21 -19.54
N ASN A 421 12.30 -14.75 -20.76
CA ASN A 421 12.96 -16.03 -20.97
C ASN A 421 14.29 -15.81 -21.71
N VAL A 422 15.29 -16.59 -21.32
CA VAL A 422 16.62 -16.67 -21.93
C VAL A 422 16.66 -17.97 -22.73
N PRO A 423 16.43 -17.94 -24.06
CA PRO A 423 16.55 -19.14 -24.87
C PRO A 423 17.97 -19.73 -24.83
N ARG A 424 18.05 -21.05 -24.88
CA ARG A 424 19.32 -21.77 -24.95
C ARG A 424 20.07 -21.44 -26.25
N ASP A 425 21.33 -21.07 -26.12
CA ASP A 425 22.32 -20.98 -27.19
C ASP A 425 23.19 -22.27 -27.23
N PRO A 426 23.07 -23.10 -28.28
CA PRO A 426 23.92 -24.29 -28.45
C PRO A 426 25.42 -23.99 -28.55
N GLY A 427 25.80 -22.75 -28.85
CA GLY A 427 27.19 -22.30 -28.88
C GLY A 427 27.84 -22.10 -27.50
N GLY A 428 27.07 -22.13 -26.41
CA GLY A 428 27.59 -21.85 -25.06
C GLY A 428 27.89 -20.37 -24.85
N GLY A 429 26.92 -19.51 -25.13
CA GLY A 429 27.06 -18.05 -25.11
C GLY A 429 26.48 -17.36 -23.86
N MET A 430 26.68 -16.04 -23.82
CA MET A 430 26.01 -15.13 -22.90
C MET A 430 24.89 -14.39 -23.64
N GLN A 431 23.65 -14.46 -23.14
CA GLN A 431 22.61 -13.56 -23.61
C GLN A 431 22.78 -12.19 -22.97
N LEU A 432 22.67 -11.16 -23.80
CA LEU A 432 22.79 -9.75 -23.44
C LEU A 432 21.46 -9.04 -23.68
N VAL A 433 20.78 -8.65 -22.61
CA VAL A 433 19.59 -7.80 -22.68
C VAL A 433 20.02 -6.36 -22.42
N ASN A 434 19.80 -5.48 -23.41
CA ASN A 434 20.12 -4.05 -23.31
C ASN A 434 18.84 -3.23 -23.18
N TYR A 435 18.78 -2.37 -22.17
CA TYR A 435 17.73 -1.37 -22.01
C TYR A 435 18.34 0.02 -21.92
N GLY A 436 17.98 0.90 -22.86
CA GLY A 436 18.40 2.30 -22.90
C GLY A 436 17.32 3.22 -22.35
N PHE A 437 17.70 4.17 -21.50
CA PHE A 437 16.79 5.08 -20.78
C PHE A 437 17.51 6.36 -20.36
N THR A 438 16.78 7.39 -19.97
CA THR A 438 17.29 8.53 -19.19
C THR A 438 16.74 8.49 -17.77
N LEU A 439 17.33 9.21 -16.82
CA LEU A 439 16.80 9.25 -15.45
C LEU A 439 15.37 9.83 -15.42
N ASN A 440 15.09 10.79 -16.30
CA ASN A 440 13.75 11.35 -16.49
C ASN A 440 12.71 10.37 -17.06
N ASP A 441 13.12 9.29 -17.75
CA ASP A 441 12.18 8.26 -18.25
C ASP A 441 11.67 7.33 -17.13
N LEU A 442 12.36 7.32 -15.98
CA LEU A 442 11.99 6.49 -14.82
C LEU A 442 11.01 7.20 -13.88
N LEU A 443 11.02 8.54 -13.84
CA LEU A 443 10.26 9.36 -12.89
C LEU A 443 8.76 9.39 -13.20
N ALA A 444 7.95 8.97 -12.23
CA ALA A 444 6.49 9.03 -12.29
C ALA A 444 5.93 10.41 -11.84
N GLY A 445 6.42 11.52 -12.42
CA GLY A 445 5.92 12.86 -12.09
C GLY A 445 6.77 14.02 -12.60
N GLU A 446 7.15 14.94 -11.70
CA GLU A 446 8.01 16.07 -12.06
C GLU A 446 9.39 15.59 -12.53
N ARG A 447 9.83 16.12 -13.67
CA ARG A 447 11.15 15.85 -14.25
C ARG A 447 12.22 16.56 -13.44
N LEU A 448 13.36 15.92 -13.25
CA LEU A 448 14.54 16.57 -12.69
C LEU A 448 15.06 17.63 -13.69
N SER A 449 15.33 18.83 -13.19
CA SER A 449 15.92 19.95 -13.94
C SER A 449 17.44 20.07 -13.76
N GLU A 450 17.99 19.43 -12.74
CA GLU A 450 19.40 19.53 -12.34
C GLU A 450 20.03 18.15 -12.17
N SER A 451 21.35 18.06 -12.30
CA SER A 451 22.09 16.80 -12.14
C SER A 451 22.04 16.28 -10.71
N VAL A 452 21.93 14.97 -10.55
CA VAL A 452 21.93 14.28 -9.26
C VAL A 452 23.23 13.52 -9.03
N GLN A 453 23.54 13.24 -7.77
CA GLN A 453 24.67 12.39 -7.37
C GLN A 453 24.18 10.93 -7.24
N ALA A 454 24.62 10.05 -8.12
CA ALA A 454 24.45 8.61 -7.97
C ALA A 454 25.41 8.07 -6.90
N LEU A 455 24.86 7.34 -5.93
CA LEU A 455 25.53 6.89 -4.70
C LEU A 455 25.82 5.40 -4.70
N ARG A 456 24.91 4.58 -5.22
CA ARG A 456 25.01 3.11 -5.24
C ARG A 456 24.14 2.54 -6.35
N CYS A 457 24.54 1.40 -6.93
CA CYS A 457 23.58 0.50 -7.54
C CYS A 457 23.61 -0.89 -6.90
N ASP A 458 22.41 -1.47 -6.74
CA ASP A 458 22.20 -2.83 -6.27
C ASP A 458 21.33 -3.59 -7.28
N GLY A 459 21.75 -4.77 -7.71
CA GLY A 459 21.02 -5.57 -8.69
C GLY A 459 20.06 -6.59 -8.08
N HIS A 460 19.02 -6.95 -8.84
CA HIS A 460 18.19 -8.13 -8.63
C HIS A 460 18.17 -9.00 -9.89
N GLN A 461 18.75 -10.21 -9.81
CA GLN A 461 18.85 -11.15 -10.93
C GLN A 461 18.50 -12.58 -10.47
N HIS A 462 17.75 -13.33 -11.30
CA HIS A 462 17.35 -14.71 -11.02
C HIS A 462 18.47 -15.71 -11.39
N MET A 463 18.23 -17.00 -11.10
CA MET A 463 19.12 -18.11 -11.49
C MET A 463 19.46 -18.05 -12.99
N GLY A 464 20.71 -18.38 -13.33
CA GLY A 464 21.26 -18.20 -14.68
C GLY A 464 21.84 -16.80 -14.95
N GLY A 465 21.58 -15.82 -14.06
CA GLY A 465 22.20 -14.51 -14.11
C GLY A 465 23.72 -14.57 -13.97
N ALA A 466 24.43 -13.60 -14.56
CA ALA A 466 25.88 -13.48 -14.46
C ALA A 466 26.33 -12.09 -13.98
N CYS A 467 25.72 -11.01 -14.47
CA CYS A 467 25.91 -9.63 -13.99
C CYS A 467 24.78 -8.72 -14.50
N LEU A 468 24.53 -7.64 -13.76
CA LEU A 468 23.85 -6.43 -14.20
C LEU A 468 24.84 -5.27 -14.21
N GLU A 469 24.90 -4.53 -15.31
CA GLU A 469 25.86 -3.45 -15.52
C GLU A 469 25.17 -2.19 -16.04
N LEU A 470 25.40 -1.06 -15.37
CA LEU A 470 24.92 0.25 -15.77
C LEU A 470 26.05 1.02 -16.46
N TYR A 471 25.79 1.43 -17.69
CA TYR A 471 26.72 2.20 -18.52
C TYR A 471 26.18 3.60 -18.80
N ASP A 472 27.11 4.55 -18.97
CA ASP A 472 26.84 5.74 -19.77
C ASP A 472 26.76 5.34 -21.25
N ALA A 473 25.66 5.70 -21.94
CA ALA A 473 25.43 5.21 -23.30
C ALA A 473 26.18 5.99 -24.39
N GLN A 474 26.77 7.16 -24.08
CA GLN A 474 27.54 7.98 -25.04
C GLN A 474 29.03 7.64 -25.00
N SER A 475 29.62 7.63 -23.80
CA SER A 475 31.03 7.33 -23.55
C SER A 475 31.32 5.82 -23.48
N ASN A 476 30.29 5.01 -23.22
CA ASN A 476 30.41 3.59 -22.92
C ASN A 476 31.27 3.29 -21.66
N GLU A 477 31.40 4.25 -20.75
CA GLU A 477 31.96 4.06 -19.40
C GLU A 477 31.04 3.15 -18.57
N LEU A 478 31.61 2.14 -17.91
CA LEU A 478 30.89 1.35 -16.91
C LEU A 478 30.76 2.21 -15.65
N LEU A 479 29.52 2.61 -15.32
CA LEU A 479 29.22 3.42 -14.15
C LEU A 479 29.11 2.55 -12.90
N CYS A 480 28.44 1.41 -12.99
CA CYS A 480 28.13 0.58 -11.83
C CYS A 480 27.85 -0.88 -12.23
N GLN A 481 28.20 -1.86 -11.39
CA GLN A 481 28.05 -3.30 -11.69
C GLN A 481 27.63 -4.09 -10.44
N SER A 482 26.64 -4.95 -10.60
CA SER A 482 26.13 -5.85 -9.55
C SER A 482 25.97 -7.26 -10.12
N CYS A 483 26.66 -8.26 -9.57
CA CYS A 483 26.71 -9.62 -10.10
C CYS A 483 26.34 -10.67 -9.04
N PRO A 484 25.78 -11.83 -9.41
CA PRO A 484 25.35 -12.84 -8.44
C PRO A 484 26.49 -13.37 -7.59
N VAL A 485 26.29 -13.32 -6.27
CA VAL A 485 27.08 -14.07 -5.29
C VAL A 485 26.47 -15.47 -5.23
N VAL A 486 27.25 -16.44 -5.72
CA VAL A 486 26.88 -17.86 -5.69
C VAL A 486 26.68 -18.32 -4.25
N GLY A 487 25.52 -18.91 -4.00
CA GLY A 487 25.07 -19.39 -2.70
C GLY A 487 25.33 -20.87 -2.46
N ALA A 488 24.44 -21.48 -1.69
CA ALA A 488 24.44 -22.93 -1.47
C ALA A 488 24.38 -23.69 -2.81
N VAL A 489 25.18 -24.74 -2.91
CA VAL A 489 25.17 -25.67 -4.05
C VAL A 489 24.47 -26.95 -3.61
N ALA A 490 23.32 -27.25 -4.21
CA ALA A 490 22.62 -28.50 -3.95
C ALA A 490 23.08 -29.58 -4.95
N PRO A 491 23.34 -30.83 -4.51
CA PRO A 491 23.49 -31.94 -5.45
C PRO A 491 22.18 -32.15 -6.21
N GLY A 492 22.27 -32.44 -7.52
CA GLY A 492 21.10 -32.80 -8.31
C GLY A 492 20.56 -34.17 -7.86
N GLU A 493 19.25 -34.26 -7.64
CA GLU A 493 18.62 -35.51 -7.25
C GLU A 493 18.64 -36.53 -8.41
N GLY A 494 18.67 -37.82 -8.08
CA GLY A 494 18.77 -38.90 -9.07
C GLY A 494 20.08 -38.94 -9.87
N GLY A 495 21.11 -38.15 -9.50
CA GLY A 495 22.37 -38.04 -10.24
C GLY A 495 22.38 -36.92 -11.29
N GLY A 496 21.44 -35.97 -11.22
CA GLY A 496 21.44 -34.77 -12.05
C GLY A 496 22.58 -33.77 -11.73
N PRO A 497 22.76 -32.73 -12.56
CA PRO A 497 23.74 -31.68 -12.32
C PRO A 497 23.45 -30.89 -11.03
N GLN A 498 24.49 -30.29 -10.46
CA GLN A 498 24.38 -29.43 -9.28
C GLN A 498 23.56 -28.17 -9.58
N VAL A 499 22.74 -27.74 -8.62
CA VAL A 499 21.93 -26.53 -8.73
C VAL A 499 22.57 -25.42 -7.91
N VAL A 500 22.84 -24.30 -8.58
CA VAL A 500 23.57 -23.15 -8.05
C VAL A 500 22.57 -22.02 -7.79
N PHE A 501 22.28 -21.78 -6.51
CA PHE A 501 21.35 -20.73 -6.10
C PHE A 501 22.07 -19.37 -6.03
N VAL A 502 21.34 -18.29 -6.33
CA VAL A 502 21.79 -16.92 -6.08
C VAL A 502 21.52 -16.58 -4.61
N ALA A 503 22.57 -16.42 -3.80
CA ALA A 503 22.41 -16.06 -2.38
C ALA A 503 22.36 -14.55 -2.15
N ALA A 504 23.07 -13.78 -2.95
CA ALA A 504 23.06 -12.31 -2.94
C ALA A 504 23.57 -11.78 -4.28
N MET A 505 23.75 -10.46 -4.40
CA MET A 505 24.50 -9.81 -5.47
C MET A 505 25.59 -8.94 -4.87
N THR A 506 26.66 -8.70 -5.62
CA THR A 506 27.70 -7.75 -5.25
C THR A 506 27.13 -6.33 -5.23
N ARG A 507 27.33 -5.61 -4.12
CA ARG A 507 26.97 -4.19 -4.02
C ARG A 507 28.02 -3.33 -4.70
N ALA A 508 27.61 -2.25 -5.36
CA ALA A 508 28.51 -1.28 -5.95
C ALA A 508 28.20 0.14 -5.45
N GLU A 509 28.90 0.52 -4.37
CA GLU A 509 28.99 1.88 -3.88
C GLU A 509 29.78 2.75 -4.89
N LEU A 510 29.28 3.95 -5.16
CA LEU A 510 29.90 4.93 -6.06
C LEU A 510 30.62 5.97 -5.20
N SER A 511 31.86 5.68 -4.82
CA SER A 511 32.72 6.62 -4.08
C SER A 511 33.92 7.05 -4.95
N PRO A 512 34.07 8.35 -5.29
CA PRO A 512 33.12 9.43 -4.99
C PRO A 512 31.82 9.30 -5.80
N PRO A 513 30.70 9.90 -5.31
CA PRO A 513 29.43 9.93 -6.04
C PRO A 513 29.56 10.43 -7.47
N ARG A 514 28.85 9.78 -8.40
CA ARG A 514 28.89 10.15 -9.82
C ARG A 514 27.75 11.09 -10.17
N ALA A 515 28.07 12.27 -10.68
CA ALA A 515 27.07 13.20 -11.19
C ALA A 515 26.40 12.63 -12.46
N LEU A 516 25.07 12.52 -12.46
CA LEU A 516 24.25 12.13 -13.60
C LEU A 516 23.30 13.26 -13.98
N ALA A 517 23.28 13.65 -15.26
CA ALA A 517 22.32 14.65 -15.75
C ALA A 517 20.95 14.00 -16.02
N PRO A 518 19.82 14.71 -15.85
CA PRO A 518 18.48 14.13 -15.94
C PRO A 518 18.15 13.41 -17.26
N ASP A 519 18.59 14.00 -18.37
CA ASP A 519 18.39 13.48 -19.74
C ASP A 519 19.67 12.82 -20.30
N GLN A 520 20.65 12.48 -19.45
CA GLN A 520 21.82 11.69 -19.83
C GLN A 520 21.36 10.29 -20.25
N PRO A 521 21.72 9.79 -21.44
CA PRO A 521 21.33 8.46 -21.88
C PRO A 521 22.19 7.43 -21.15
N LEU A 522 21.51 6.55 -20.43
CA LEU A 522 22.06 5.43 -19.68
C LEU A 522 21.66 4.12 -20.36
N ARG A 523 22.45 3.07 -20.13
CA ARG A 523 22.20 1.73 -20.68
C ARG A 523 22.41 0.68 -19.60
N LEU A 524 21.33 -0.01 -19.21
CA LEU A 524 21.40 -1.22 -18.40
C LEU A 524 21.67 -2.41 -19.32
N LEU A 525 22.70 -3.18 -18.98
CA LEU A 525 23.08 -4.44 -19.62
C LEU A 525 22.87 -5.58 -18.62
N SER A 526 21.87 -6.42 -18.88
CA SER A 526 21.65 -7.67 -18.15
C SER A 526 22.33 -8.83 -18.89
N LYS A 527 23.20 -9.54 -18.18
CA LYS A 527 23.96 -10.69 -18.68
C LYS A 527 23.44 -11.98 -18.07
N TYR A 528 23.01 -12.91 -18.91
CA TYR A 528 22.54 -14.25 -18.53
C TYR A 528 23.35 -15.33 -19.26
N ASN A 529 23.68 -16.42 -18.56
CA ASN A 529 24.25 -17.60 -19.20
C ASN A 529 23.17 -18.22 -20.10
N ALA A 530 23.48 -18.47 -21.37
CA ALA A 530 22.58 -19.10 -22.33
C ALA A 530 22.99 -20.52 -22.70
N SER A 531 24.01 -21.11 -22.06
CA SER A 531 24.43 -22.51 -22.28
C SER A 531 23.29 -23.50 -22.02
N GLU A 532 22.40 -23.12 -21.10
CA GLU A 532 21.09 -23.72 -20.87
C GLU A 532 20.01 -22.64 -21.06
N GLY A 533 18.76 -23.07 -21.25
CA GLY A 533 17.64 -22.15 -21.40
C GLY A 533 17.02 -21.85 -20.04
N HIS A 534 16.87 -20.58 -19.68
CA HIS A 534 16.22 -20.15 -18.44
C HIS A 534 14.88 -19.50 -18.74
N SER A 535 13.88 -19.71 -17.89
CA SER A 535 12.53 -19.15 -18.03
C SER A 535 12.13 -18.36 -16.78
N GLY A 536 11.26 -17.36 -16.92
CA GLY A 536 10.80 -16.57 -15.76
C GLY A 536 11.92 -15.79 -15.06
N VAL A 537 12.97 -15.40 -15.79
CA VAL A 537 14.12 -14.71 -15.19
C VAL A 537 13.88 -13.21 -15.14
N MET A 538 14.34 -12.58 -14.06
CA MET A 538 14.14 -11.15 -13.77
C MET A 538 15.47 -10.40 -13.82
N SER A 539 15.47 -9.14 -14.26
CA SER A 539 16.66 -8.28 -14.14
C SER A 539 16.26 -6.86 -13.78
N ILE A 540 16.37 -6.50 -12.51
CA ILE A 540 16.09 -5.16 -12.00
C ILE A 540 17.39 -4.55 -11.48
N MET A 541 17.65 -3.28 -11.76
CA MET A 541 18.69 -2.50 -11.10
C MET A 541 18.04 -1.43 -10.22
N PHE A 542 18.48 -1.35 -8.97
CA PHE A 542 18.12 -0.30 -8.03
C PHE A 542 19.24 0.75 -8.01
N LEU A 543 18.98 1.95 -8.50
CA LEU A 543 19.93 3.07 -8.52
C LEU A 543 19.57 4.06 -7.40
N TYR A 544 20.46 4.23 -6.44
CA TYR A 544 20.31 5.20 -5.36
C TYR A 544 21.00 6.51 -5.72
N PHE A 545 20.31 7.63 -5.53
CA PHE A 545 20.82 8.95 -5.87
C PHE A 545 20.32 10.04 -4.91
N SER A 546 20.95 11.20 -4.95
CA SER A 546 20.68 12.36 -4.09
C SER A 546 20.85 13.64 -4.88
N ASP A 547 20.14 14.71 -4.51
CA ASP A 547 20.43 16.07 -5.03
C ASP A 547 21.68 16.69 -4.36
N GLY A 548 22.20 16.07 -3.30
CA GLY A 548 23.32 16.55 -2.50
C GLY A 548 22.98 17.72 -1.58
N ALA A 549 21.72 18.18 -1.58
CA ALA A 549 21.31 19.31 -0.76
C ALA A 549 21.04 18.85 0.68
N VAL A 550 21.97 19.22 1.57
CA VAL A 550 21.85 19.03 3.02
C VAL A 550 20.73 19.90 3.56
N ARG A 551 19.76 19.29 4.22
CA ARG A 551 18.57 19.90 4.79
C ARG A 551 18.43 19.54 6.25
N ARG A 552 17.66 20.32 7.00
CA ARG A 552 17.32 20.03 8.41
C ARG A 552 16.13 19.09 8.54
N GLY A 553 15.99 18.43 9.68
CA GLY A 553 15.08 17.30 9.87
C GLY A 553 13.61 17.62 9.59
N ALA A 554 13.14 18.84 9.90
CA ALA A 554 11.79 19.27 9.52
C ALA A 554 11.57 19.38 8.00
N GLU A 555 12.60 19.80 7.24
CA GLU A 555 12.57 19.89 5.78
C GLU A 555 12.86 18.52 5.13
N LEU A 556 13.67 17.66 5.75
CA LEU A 556 13.84 16.26 5.35
C LEU A 556 12.57 15.44 5.52
N ALA A 557 11.80 15.70 6.59
CA ALA A 557 10.52 15.07 6.87
C ALA A 557 9.35 15.65 6.07
N GLY A 558 9.43 16.94 5.69
CA GLY A 558 8.34 17.69 5.05
C GLY A 558 8.53 17.98 3.55
N SER A 559 9.73 17.77 3.00
CA SER A 559 9.90 17.79 1.53
C SER A 559 9.05 16.67 0.94
N PRO A 560 8.21 16.94 -0.07
CA PRO A 560 7.52 15.86 -0.76
C PRO A 560 8.56 14.86 -1.26
N SER A 561 8.33 13.57 -1.05
CA SER A 561 9.01 12.58 -1.88
C SER A 561 8.75 12.96 -3.33
N LEU A 562 9.80 13.21 -4.13
CA LEU A 562 9.68 13.10 -5.57
C LEU A 562 8.99 11.74 -5.83
N PRO A 563 7.90 11.73 -6.64
CA PRO A 563 6.92 10.65 -6.59
C PRO A 563 7.60 9.31 -6.78
N ALA A 564 7.15 8.33 -5.98
CA ALA A 564 7.79 7.03 -5.88
C ALA A 564 8.15 6.49 -7.27
N LEU A 565 9.44 6.27 -7.47
CA LEU A 565 10.08 5.83 -8.71
C LEU A 565 9.78 4.35 -9.00
N THR A 566 8.48 4.02 -9.03
CA THR A 566 8.01 2.94 -9.87
C THR A 566 8.31 3.37 -11.30
N THR A 567 9.19 2.60 -11.95
CA THR A 567 9.07 2.38 -13.40
C THR A 567 7.59 2.17 -13.73
N ARG A 568 7.13 2.60 -14.91
CA ARG A 568 5.72 2.50 -15.35
C ARG A 568 5.24 1.04 -15.33
N ASP A 569 4.79 0.61 -14.16
CA ASP A 569 5.12 -0.73 -13.70
C ASP A 569 4.27 -1.79 -14.40
N GLY A 570 4.79 -3.01 -14.47
CA GLY A 570 3.98 -4.15 -14.87
C GLY A 570 2.70 -4.27 -14.03
N PHE A 571 2.75 -3.82 -12.77
CA PHE A 571 1.59 -3.78 -11.89
C PHE A 571 0.53 -2.75 -12.31
N GLY A 572 0.92 -1.60 -12.89
CA GLY A 572 -0.05 -0.65 -13.45
C GLY A 572 -0.85 -1.29 -14.58
N GLU A 573 -0.16 -1.86 -15.57
CA GLU A 573 -0.85 -2.49 -16.72
C GLU A 573 -1.48 -3.87 -16.37
N TYR A 574 -1.06 -4.53 -15.29
CA TYR A 574 -1.71 -5.76 -14.77
C TYR A 574 -2.96 -5.43 -13.94
N VAL A 575 -2.97 -4.30 -13.23
CA VAL A 575 -4.18 -3.70 -12.64
C VAL A 575 -5.13 -3.22 -13.75
N ASP A 576 -4.62 -2.65 -14.85
CA ASP A 576 -5.42 -2.33 -16.04
C ASP A 576 -5.95 -3.58 -16.77
N ARG A 577 -5.24 -4.73 -16.71
CA ARG A 577 -5.67 -6.01 -17.32
C ARG A 577 -6.58 -6.88 -16.46
N PHE A 578 -6.39 -6.85 -15.14
CA PHE A 578 -7.18 -7.60 -14.17
C PHE A 578 -7.69 -6.69 -13.04
N PRO A 579 -8.52 -5.67 -13.36
CA PRO A 579 -9.01 -4.71 -12.37
C PRO A 579 -9.86 -5.33 -11.25
N SER A 580 -10.25 -6.60 -11.34
CA SER A 580 -10.87 -7.35 -10.23
C SER A 580 -9.91 -7.60 -9.06
N VAL A 581 -8.60 -7.77 -9.30
CA VAL A 581 -7.64 -8.01 -8.21
C VAL A 581 -7.36 -6.71 -7.44
N SER A 582 -7.33 -5.57 -8.14
CA SER A 582 -7.26 -4.24 -7.53
C SER A 582 -8.54 -3.88 -6.76
N ARG A 583 -9.72 -4.19 -7.30
CA ARG A 583 -11.03 -3.94 -6.67
C ARG A 583 -11.21 -4.63 -5.31
N HIS A 584 -10.58 -5.78 -5.10
CA HIS A 584 -10.86 -6.63 -3.93
C HIS A 584 -9.82 -6.51 -2.81
N ASN A 585 -8.65 -5.92 -3.09
CA ASN A 585 -7.55 -5.79 -2.14
C ASN A 585 -7.52 -4.43 -1.43
N THR A 586 -8.68 -3.88 -1.06
CA THR A 586 -8.76 -2.61 -0.31
C THR A 586 -8.47 -2.84 1.17
N PRO A 587 -7.80 -1.88 1.87
CA PRO A 587 -7.55 -1.99 3.31
C PRO A 587 -8.81 -2.22 4.14
N ASP A 588 -9.96 -1.70 3.71
CA ASP A 588 -11.24 -1.87 4.42
C ASP A 588 -11.88 -3.24 4.22
N CYS A 589 -11.72 -3.85 3.05
CA CYS A 589 -12.13 -5.23 2.81
C CYS A 589 -11.34 -6.20 3.70
N GLN A 590 -10.02 -5.99 3.77
CA GLN A 590 -9.13 -6.73 4.69
C GLN A 590 -9.54 -6.52 6.17
N ARG A 591 -9.85 -5.27 6.56
CA ARG A 591 -10.24 -4.90 7.93
C ARG A 591 -11.58 -5.52 8.36
N GLN A 592 -12.61 -5.48 7.50
CA GLN A 592 -13.92 -6.07 7.82
C GLN A 592 -13.89 -7.60 7.84
N MET A 593 -13.09 -8.23 6.95
CA MET A 593 -12.85 -9.66 7.02
C MET A 593 -12.16 -10.05 8.34
N TRP A 594 -11.25 -9.21 8.84
CA TRP A 594 -10.56 -9.39 10.12
C TRP A 594 -11.48 -9.22 11.34
N GLU A 595 -12.35 -8.21 11.35
CA GLU A 595 -13.33 -8.00 12.43
C GLU A 595 -14.34 -9.16 12.55
N VAL A 596 -14.76 -9.76 11.43
CA VAL A 596 -15.61 -10.98 11.44
C VAL A 596 -14.83 -12.20 11.96
N TRP A 597 -13.53 -12.29 11.63
CA TRP A 597 -12.67 -13.39 12.05
C TRP A 597 -12.39 -13.39 13.56
N GLU A 598 -12.06 -12.23 14.15
CA GLU A 598 -11.77 -12.11 15.59
C GLU A 598 -12.99 -12.42 16.49
N ASN A 599 -14.21 -12.18 16.00
CA ASN A 599 -15.44 -12.31 16.77
C ASN A 599 -16.12 -13.70 16.66
N CYS A 600 -15.55 -14.66 15.92
CA CYS A 600 -16.16 -15.99 15.74
C CYS A 600 -15.96 -16.90 16.98
N PRO A 601 -17.03 -17.30 17.70
CA PRO A 601 -16.89 -18.01 18.98
C PRO A 601 -16.91 -19.53 18.80
N VAL A 602 -15.73 -20.16 18.73
CA VAL A 602 -15.61 -21.64 18.74
C VAL A 602 -14.50 -22.12 19.68
N GLY A 603 -14.84 -23.05 20.57
CA GLY A 603 -13.98 -23.60 21.62
C GLY A 603 -13.08 -24.75 21.19
N ALA A 604 -12.38 -24.63 20.07
CA ALA A 604 -11.33 -25.55 19.63
C ALA A 604 -9.95 -24.88 19.70
N GLY A 605 -8.90 -25.65 19.98
CA GLY A 605 -7.59 -25.14 20.38
C GLY A 605 -6.91 -24.18 19.39
N ALA A 606 -6.17 -23.20 19.93
CA ALA A 606 -5.63 -22.05 19.20
C ALA A 606 -4.77 -22.42 17.97
N ALA A 607 -4.08 -23.57 17.98
CA ALA A 607 -3.26 -24.03 16.84
C ALA A 607 -4.06 -24.19 15.53
N VAL A 608 -5.35 -24.55 15.62
CA VAL A 608 -6.20 -24.76 14.42
C VAL A 608 -6.64 -23.43 13.77
N ARG A 609 -6.42 -22.28 14.44
CA ARG A 609 -6.77 -20.95 13.90
C ARG A 609 -5.83 -20.50 12.78
N GLU A 610 -4.54 -20.83 12.82
CA GLU A 610 -3.55 -20.19 11.94
C GLU A 610 -3.33 -20.99 10.64
N GLU A 611 -3.11 -22.31 10.72
CA GLU A 611 -2.87 -23.15 9.53
C GLU A 611 -4.04 -23.08 8.52
N ASN A 612 -5.29 -23.10 9.00
CA ASN A 612 -6.47 -23.09 8.13
C ASN A 612 -6.88 -21.70 7.62
N ALA A 613 -6.47 -20.62 8.29
CA ALA A 613 -6.73 -19.25 7.81
C ALA A 613 -5.99 -18.96 6.50
N VAL A 614 -4.73 -19.41 6.41
CA VAL A 614 -3.86 -19.19 5.24
C VAL A 614 -4.37 -19.94 4.00
N VAL A 615 -4.92 -21.14 4.19
CA VAL A 615 -5.48 -21.96 3.09
C VAL A 615 -6.77 -21.34 2.53
N CYS A 616 -7.65 -20.81 3.38
CA CYS A 616 -8.89 -20.18 2.91
C CYS A 616 -8.64 -18.86 2.14
N CYS A 617 -7.75 -18.00 2.63
CA CYS A 617 -7.40 -16.75 1.94
C CYS A 617 -6.69 -16.99 0.60
N SER A 618 -5.78 -17.97 0.52
CA SER A 618 -5.06 -18.29 -0.72
C SER A 618 -5.96 -18.92 -1.79
N MET A 619 -6.93 -19.78 -1.41
CA MET A 619 -7.90 -20.31 -2.37
C MET A 619 -8.87 -19.25 -2.91
N LEU A 620 -9.37 -18.33 -2.08
CA LEU A 620 -10.33 -17.31 -2.51
C LEU A 620 -9.70 -16.16 -3.31
N GLY A 621 -8.42 -15.84 -3.07
CA GLY A 621 -7.66 -14.90 -3.90
C GLY A 621 -7.29 -15.42 -5.30
N GLY A 622 -7.36 -16.74 -5.53
CA GLY A 622 -6.96 -17.38 -6.79
C GLY A 622 -8.09 -17.97 -7.66
N LEU A 623 -9.28 -18.23 -7.11
CA LEU A 623 -10.33 -19.03 -7.77
C LEU A 623 -11.67 -18.31 -8.02
N THR A 624 -11.64 -17.05 -8.48
CA THR A 624 -12.87 -16.33 -8.93
C THR A 624 -12.82 -15.88 -10.40
N ALA A 625 -12.12 -16.63 -11.27
CA ALA A 625 -12.11 -16.34 -12.72
C ALA A 625 -12.16 -17.57 -13.67
N SER A 626 -12.53 -18.78 -13.21
CA SER A 626 -13.18 -19.76 -14.09
C SER A 626 -13.81 -20.95 -13.34
N LYS A 627 -15.14 -21.07 -13.47
CA LYS A 627 -15.95 -22.30 -13.33
C LYS A 627 -15.57 -23.29 -12.21
N CYS A 628 -16.26 -23.15 -11.07
CA CYS A 628 -16.65 -24.31 -10.26
C CYS A 628 -17.55 -25.26 -11.07
N THR A 629 -16.96 -26.10 -11.92
CA THR A 629 -17.59 -27.31 -12.45
C THR A 629 -17.07 -28.50 -11.66
N CYS A 630 -17.63 -28.72 -10.46
CA CYS A 630 -17.36 -29.91 -9.64
C CYS A 630 -18.01 -31.17 -10.26
N ALA A 631 -17.56 -31.51 -11.48
CA ALA A 631 -18.02 -32.67 -12.25
C ALA A 631 -16.87 -33.45 -12.91
N VAL A 632 -15.65 -32.89 -12.99
CA VAL A 632 -14.49 -33.57 -13.59
C VAL A 632 -13.20 -33.28 -12.81
N MET A 633 -12.96 -34.07 -11.76
CA MET A 633 -11.66 -34.60 -11.29
C MET A 633 -11.82 -35.03 -9.83
N GLY A 634 -12.02 -36.34 -9.61
CA GLY A 634 -12.15 -36.90 -8.27
C GLY A 634 -10.79 -37.21 -7.65
N PHE A 635 -10.19 -36.24 -6.98
CA PHE A 635 -9.09 -36.43 -6.01
C PHE A 635 -9.13 -35.30 -4.97
N ALA A 636 -10.01 -35.42 -3.99
CA ALA A 636 -9.97 -34.67 -2.75
C ALA A 636 -10.13 -35.67 -1.59
N GLU A 637 -9.28 -35.58 -0.57
CA GLU A 637 -9.31 -36.54 0.53
C GLU A 637 -10.61 -36.39 1.36
N PRO A 638 -11.16 -37.49 1.89
CA PRO A 638 -12.42 -37.45 2.65
C PRO A 638 -12.37 -36.52 3.87
N GLU A 639 -11.18 -36.32 4.45
CA GLU A 639 -10.97 -35.48 5.62
C GLU A 639 -11.02 -33.98 5.28
N LEU A 640 -10.55 -33.57 4.10
CA LEU A 640 -10.70 -32.18 3.63
C LEU A 640 -12.15 -31.86 3.27
N LEU A 641 -12.86 -32.80 2.63
CA LEU A 641 -14.30 -32.69 2.40
C LEU A 641 -15.10 -32.70 3.73
N GLY A 642 -14.66 -33.49 4.71
CA GLY A 642 -15.20 -33.51 6.07
C GLY A 642 -14.96 -32.19 6.80
N PHE A 643 -13.76 -31.62 6.72
CA PHE A 643 -13.43 -30.31 7.28
C PHE A 643 -14.24 -29.20 6.63
N ILE A 644 -14.33 -29.15 5.29
CA ILE A 644 -15.15 -28.15 4.58
C ILE A 644 -16.63 -28.29 4.96
N ALA A 645 -17.15 -29.52 5.07
CA ALA A 645 -18.53 -29.76 5.50
C ALA A 645 -18.76 -29.41 6.99
N HIS A 646 -17.79 -29.65 7.87
CA HIS A 646 -17.90 -29.35 9.30
C HIS A 646 -17.70 -27.87 9.60
N TRP A 647 -16.73 -27.21 8.96
CA TRP A 647 -16.52 -25.77 8.99
C TRP A 647 -17.71 -25.03 8.38
N SER A 648 -18.24 -25.52 7.26
CA SER A 648 -19.53 -25.08 6.72
C SER A 648 -20.61 -25.21 7.79
N ALA A 649 -20.79 -26.38 8.42
CA ALA A 649 -21.83 -26.58 9.44
C ALA A 649 -21.64 -25.75 10.73
N HIS A 650 -20.41 -25.43 11.14
CA HIS A 650 -20.13 -24.66 12.37
C HIS A 650 -20.19 -23.15 12.15
N CYS A 651 -19.68 -22.65 11.02
CA CYS A 651 -19.72 -21.22 10.67
C CYS A 651 -21.04 -20.83 9.98
N SER A 652 -21.88 -21.79 9.56
CA SER A 652 -23.25 -21.57 9.08
C SER A 652 -24.33 -21.59 10.16
N SER A 653 -24.02 -21.07 11.36
CA SER A 653 -25.09 -20.37 12.08
C SER A 653 -25.63 -19.30 11.13
N GLU A 654 -26.91 -19.39 10.72
CA GLU A 654 -27.51 -18.54 9.67
C GLU A 654 -27.03 -17.08 9.72
N PRO A 655 -27.04 -16.36 10.89
CA PRO A 655 -26.65 -14.96 10.95
C PRO A 655 -25.23 -14.65 10.44
N MET A 656 -24.27 -15.55 10.66
CA MET A 656 -22.86 -15.33 10.33
C MET A 656 -22.57 -15.62 8.86
N TRP A 657 -23.17 -16.69 8.32
CA TRP A 657 -23.12 -16.96 6.89
C TRP A 657 -23.91 -15.90 6.10
N GLU A 658 -25.07 -15.44 6.58
CA GLU A 658 -25.79 -14.32 5.97
C GLU A 658 -24.90 -13.07 5.91
N SER A 659 -24.19 -12.74 7.00
CA SER A 659 -23.29 -11.58 7.08
C SER A 659 -22.11 -11.68 6.11
N TYR A 660 -21.44 -12.82 6.02
CA TYR A 660 -20.33 -13.04 5.09
C TYR A 660 -20.82 -13.09 3.62
N ARG A 661 -21.99 -13.67 3.38
CA ARG A 661 -22.64 -13.74 2.06
C ARG A 661 -23.12 -12.37 1.56
N LEU A 662 -23.59 -11.50 2.45
CA LEU A 662 -23.88 -10.09 2.16
C LEU A 662 -22.60 -9.25 1.93
N ALA A 663 -21.48 -9.61 2.58
CA ALA A 663 -20.22 -8.89 2.41
C ALA A 663 -19.46 -9.25 1.11
N CYS A 664 -19.36 -10.54 0.78
CA CYS A 664 -18.40 -11.02 -0.22
C CYS A 664 -19.03 -11.56 -1.54
N HIS A 665 -20.34 -11.78 -1.63
CA HIS A 665 -20.93 -12.57 -2.73
C HIS A 665 -21.35 -11.74 -3.98
N HIS A 666 -20.89 -10.50 -4.12
CA HIS A 666 -21.38 -9.57 -5.15
C HIS A 666 -20.74 -9.68 -6.55
N THR A 667 -19.57 -10.32 -6.71
CA THR A 667 -18.76 -10.19 -7.94
C THR A 667 -18.59 -11.48 -8.75
N GLY A 668 -19.54 -12.41 -8.65
CA GLY A 668 -19.47 -13.72 -9.33
C GLY A 668 -20.61 -14.05 -10.30
N ASP A 669 -21.71 -13.30 -10.27
CA ASP A 669 -22.90 -13.55 -11.10
C ASP A 669 -23.31 -12.25 -11.80
N PRO A 670 -23.27 -12.16 -13.15
CA PRO A 670 -23.51 -10.92 -13.91
C PRO A 670 -24.99 -10.50 -13.96
N THR A 671 -25.75 -10.83 -12.92
CA THR A 671 -27.20 -10.61 -12.84
C THR A 671 -27.52 -9.28 -12.17
N TRP A 672 -28.54 -8.59 -12.70
CA TRP A 672 -29.03 -7.34 -12.12
C TRP A 672 -29.78 -7.66 -10.82
N ARG A 673 -29.34 -7.09 -9.69
CA ARG A 673 -29.89 -7.42 -8.36
C ARG A 673 -30.17 -6.17 -7.53
N TRP A 674 -31.32 -6.16 -6.86
CA TRP A 674 -31.71 -5.11 -5.90
C TRP A 674 -30.74 -4.96 -4.73
N SER A 675 -30.03 -6.02 -4.36
CA SER A 675 -28.97 -6.00 -3.33
C SER A 675 -27.83 -5.03 -3.66
N ASN A 676 -27.54 -4.84 -4.96
CA ASN A 676 -26.39 -4.04 -5.39
C ASN A 676 -26.62 -2.53 -5.13
N LEU A 677 -27.90 -2.14 -4.95
CA LEU A 677 -28.30 -0.78 -4.62
C LEU A 677 -27.63 -0.31 -3.33
N PHE A 678 -27.60 -1.15 -2.29
CA PHE A 678 -26.98 -0.88 -0.99
C PHE A 678 -25.59 -1.54 -0.80
N SER A 679 -24.91 -1.93 -1.89
CA SER A 679 -23.49 -2.25 -1.82
C SER A 679 -22.65 -0.95 -1.78
N PHE A 680 -21.73 -0.87 -0.82
CA PHE A 680 -20.90 0.31 -0.52
C PHE A 680 -19.40 0.00 -0.34
N VAL A 681 -18.98 -1.26 -0.42
CA VAL A 681 -17.61 -1.66 0.01
C VAL A 681 -16.55 -1.06 -0.92
N GLY A 682 -15.68 -0.21 -0.38
CA GLY A 682 -14.47 0.30 -1.04
C GLY A 682 -14.65 1.44 -2.06
N VAL A 683 -15.86 1.94 -2.30
CA VAL A 683 -16.11 2.87 -3.42
C VAL A 683 -16.02 4.36 -3.02
N ASP A 684 -16.07 4.71 -1.74
CA ASP A 684 -15.88 6.11 -1.31
C ASP A 684 -14.47 6.64 -1.68
N ALA A 685 -13.44 5.77 -1.72
CA ALA A 685 -12.11 6.11 -2.23
C ALA A 685 -12.10 6.43 -3.75
N ALA A 686 -12.96 5.79 -4.55
CA ALA A 686 -13.12 6.12 -5.96
C ALA A 686 -13.83 7.47 -6.14
N MET A 687 -14.83 7.76 -5.31
CA MET A 687 -15.47 9.08 -5.25
C MET A 687 -14.49 10.18 -4.81
N GLU A 688 -13.63 9.91 -3.82
CA GLU A 688 -12.52 10.80 -3.43
C GLU A 688 -11.57 11.05 -4.60
N ALA A 689 -11.10 10.00 -5.28
CA ALA A 689 -10.20 10.12 -6.43
C ALA A 689 -10.84 10.95 -7.58
N MET A 690 -12.12 10.70 -7.88
CA MET A 690 -12.88 11.48 -8.87
C MET A 690 -12.91 12.97 -8.51
N TYR A 691 -13.19 13.32 -7.24
CA TYR A 691 -13.25 14.72 -6.80
C TYR A 691 -11.87 15.36 -6.52
N ALA A 692 -10.81 14.59 -6.31
CA ALA A 692 -9.47 15.10 -6.04
C ALA A 692 -8.75 15.58 -7.32
N THR A 693 -9.14 15.08 -8.49
CA THR A 693 -8.48 15.45 -9.75
C THR A 693 -8.96 16.80 -10.31
N SER A 694 -8.01 17.67 -10.66
CA SER A 694 -8.29 18.98 -11.26
C SER A 694 -8.96 18.87 -12.65
N THR A 695 -8.72 17.76 -13.35
CA THR A 695 -9.36 17.40 -14.62
C THR A 695 -10.87 17.24 -14.48
N TYR A 696 -11.35 16.58 -13.43
CA TYR A 696 -12.79 16.38 -13.20
C TYR A 696 -13.50 17.72 -12.94
N PHE A 697 -12.92 18.61 -12.13
CA PHE A 697 -13.49 19.95 -11.93
C PHE A 697 -13.61 20.74 -13.24
N PHE A 698 -12.58 20.70 -14.11
CA PHE A 698 -12.63 21.33 -15.42
C PHE A 698 -13.70 20.69 -16.33
N GLN A 699 -13.80 19.36 -16.36
CA GLN A 699 -14.85 18.65 -17.12
C GLN A 699 -16.26 19.03 -16.64
N MET A 700 -16.50 19.07 -15.32
CA MET A 700 -17.76 19.53 -14.72
C MET A 700 -18.11 20.96 -15.18
N PHE A 701 -17.16 21.89 -15.12
CA PHE A 701 -17.35 23.26 -15.58
C PHE A 701 -17.72 23.32 -17.07
N MET A 702 -17.02 22.57 -17.92
CA MET A 702 -17.32 22.51 -19.35
C MET A 702 -18.71 21.89 -19.63
N LEU A 703 -19.09 20.84 -18.91
CA LEU A 703 -20.43 20.23 -18.99
C LEU A 703 -21.55 21.20 -18.59
N VAL A 704 -21.34 22.05 -17.59
CA VAL A 704 -22.29 23.13 -17.24
C VAL A 704 -22.48 24.09 -18.41
N TRP A 705 -21.39 24.53 -19.05
CA TRP A 705 -21.48 25.42 -20.22
C TRP A 705 -22.15 24.78 -21.43
N TYR A 706 -21.80 23.53 -21.77
CA TYR A 706 -22.42 22.82 -22.88
C TYR A 706 -23.93 22.61 -22.67
N ASN A 707 -24.35 22.26 -21.46
CA ASN A 707 -25.77 22.14 -21.12
C ASN A 707 -26.49 23.49 -21.15
N ALA A 708 -25.90 24.55 -20.61
CA ALA A 708 -26.48 25.89 -20.65
C ALA A 708 -26.69 26.36 -22.10
N LEU A 709 -25.69 26.19 -22.97
CA LEU A 709 -25.79 26.53 -24.40
C LEU A 709 -26.84 25.68 -25.13
N GLY A 710 -26.88 24.36 -24.87
CA GLY A 710 -27.88 23.45 -25.45
C GLY A 710 -29.31 23.79 -25.03
N LEU A 711 -29.53 24.07 -23.75
CA LEU A 711 -30.84 24.50 -23.22
C LEU A 711 -31.26 25.87 -23.79
N VAL A 712 -30.34 26.82 -23.92
CA VAL A 712 -30.63 28.10 -24.58
C VAL A 712 -31.01 27.90 -26.05
N ALA A 713 -30.25 27.10 -26.81
CA ALA A 713 -30.56 26.79 -28.20
C ALA A 713 -31.93 26.11 -28.36
N MET A 714 -32.26 25.17 -27.46
CA MET A 714 -33.57 24.51 -27.45
C MET A 714 -34.70 25.48 -27.04
N TYR A 715 -34.48 26.39 -26.09
CA TYR A 715 -35.45 27.45 -25.76
C TYR A 715 -35.76 28.32 -26.97
N TRP A 716 -34.72 28.76 -27.71
CA TRP A 716 -34.88 29.50 -28.97
C TRP A 716 -35.63 28.69 -30.03
N ALA A 717 -35.31 27.41 -30.21
CA ALA A 717 -36.00 26.53 -31.15
C ALA A 717 -37.49 26.35 -30.79
N LEU A 718 -37.83 26.21 -29.50
CA LEU A 718 -39.21 26.09 -29.02
C LEU A 718 -39.97 27.42 -29.14
N GLN A 719 -39.34 28.56 -28.81
CA GLN A 719 -39.89 29.90 -29.07
C GLN A 719 -40.20 30.12 -30.56
N TRP A 720 -39.45 29.49 -31.46
CA TRP A 720 -39.69 29.55 -32.90
C TRP A 720 -40.78 28.55 -33.36
N ALA A 721 -40.78 27.33 -32.83
CA ALA A 721 -41.64 26.23 -33.27
C ALA A 721 -43.08 26.30 -32.70
N VAL A 722 -43.21 26.52 -31.39
CA VAL A 722 -44.51 26.49 -30.70
C VAL A 722 -45.52 27.52 -31.23
N PRO A 723 -45.14 28.79 -31.53
CA PRO A 723 -46.09 29.75 -32.10
C PRO A 723 -46.53 29.42 -33.52
N ARG A 724 -45.73 28.64 -34.26
CA ARG A 724 -46.08 28.13 -35.61
C ARG A 724 -47.04 26.96 -35.52
N ALA A 725 -46.77 26.01 -34.63
CA ALA A 725 -47.60 24.82 -34.43
C ALA A 725 -48.96 25.14 -33.75
N ALA A 726 -48.97 25.99 -32.72
CA ALA A 726 -50.17 26.32 -31.94
C ALA A 726 -50.88 27.62 -32.38
N GLY A 727 -50.25 28.40 -33.26
CA GLY A 727 -50.87 29.54 -33.94
C GLY A 727 -51.57 30.55 -33.01
N PRO A 728 -52.88 30.80 -33.16
CA PRO A 728 -53.61 31.77 -32.34
C PRO A 728 -53.63 31.46 -30.84
N ALA A 729 -53.64 30.18 -30.44
CA ALA A 729 -53.76 29.80 -29.03
C ALA A 729 -52.57 30.32 -28.21
N PHE A 730 -51.34 30.12 -28.71
CA PHE A 730 -50.14 30.66 -28.09
C PHE A 730 -50.14 32.20 -28.02
N ARG A 731 -50.60 32.88 -29.09
CA ARG A 731 -50.60 34.35 -29.15
C ARG A 731 -51.60 35.02 -28.20
N ARG A 732 -52.62 34.31 -27.73
CA ARG A 732 -53.59 34.80 -26.73
C ARG A 732 -53.07 34.75 -25.29
N LEU A 733 -52.02 33.98 -25.01
CA LEU A 733 -51.48 33.84 -23.67
C LEU A 733 -50.70 35.12 -23.23
N PRO A 734 -50.87 35.57 -21.97
CA PRO A 734 -50.02 36.62 -21.40
C PRO A 734 -48.52 36.32 -21.56
N GLN A 735 -47.68 37.35 -21.60
CA GLN A 735 -46.23 37.17 -21.79
C GLN A 735 -45.61 36.23 -20.74
N ALA A 736 -45.99 36.37 -19.48
CA ALA A 736 -45.61 35.47 -18.40
C ALA A 736 -45.98 34.00 -18.70
N GLU A 737 -47.23 33.75 -19.11
CA GLU A 737 -47.70 32.39 -19.40
C GLU A 737 -47.04 31.78 -20.64
N ARG A 738 -46.70 32.60 -21.65
CA ARG A 738 -45.91 32.16 -22.81
C ARG A 738 -44.52 31.67 -22.40
N VAL A 739 -43.82 32.39 -21.52
CA VAL A 739 -42.52 31.96 -21.00
C VAL A 739 -42.64 30.64 -20.23
N ILE A 740 -43.59 30.53 -19.30
CA ILE A 740 -43.76 29.29 -18.51
C ILE A 740 -44.26 28.13 -19.40
N LEU A 741 -45.02 28.38 -20.47
CA LEU A 741 -45.38 27.35 -21.45
C LEU A 741 -44.14 26.80 -22.17
N ILE A 742 -43.28 27.68 -22.68
CA ILE A 742 -42.06 27.26 -23.38
C ILE A 742 -41.14 26.51 -22.42
N HIS A 743 -41.03 26.95 -21.17
CA HIS A 743 -40.26 26.23 -20.14
C HIS A 743 -40.83 24.83 -19.83
N HIS A 744 -42.16 24.68 -19.76
CA HIS A 744 -42.79 23.35 -19.67
C HIS A 744 -42.56 22.49 -20.93
N ALA A 745 -42.50 23.10 -22.11
CA ALA A 745 -42.16 22.40 -23.35
C ALA A 745 -40.68 21.95 -23.37
N MET A 746 -39.78 22.70 -22.73
CA MET A 746 -38.39 22.27 -22.51
C MET A 746 -38.30 21.05 -21.61
N TYR A 747 -38.96 21.06 -20.44
CA TYR A 747 -39.01 19.88 -19.56
C TYR A 747 -39.55 18.65 -20.31
N PHE A 748 -40.68 18.78 -21.00
CA PHE A 748 -41.23 17.68 -21.80
C PHE A 748 -40.20 17.15 -22.81
N SER A 749 -39.51 18.03 -23.53
CA SER A 749 -38.54 17.64 -24.56
C SER A 749 -37.30 16.96 -23.97
N VAL A 750 -36.69 17.56 -22.94
CA VAL A 750 -35.48 17.07 -22.28
C VAL A 750 -35.73 15.75 -21.58
N PHE A 751 -36.78 15.67 -20.77
CA PHE A 751 -37.13 14.45 -20.04
C PHE A 751 -37.51 13.31 -21.00
N THR A 752 -38.22 13.59 -22.10
CA THR A 752 -38.54 12.55 -23.12
C THR A 752 -37.28 12.03 -23.82
N LEU A 753 -36.29 12.89 -24.10
CA LEU A 753 -35.02 12.48 -24.71
C LEU A 753 -34.13 11.71 -23.74
N GLN A 754 -34.17 12.04 -22.45
CA GLN A 754 -33.28 11.44 -21.44
C GLN A 754 -33.85 10.19 -20.77
N VAL A 755 -35.17 10.04 -20.62
CA VAL A 755 -35.77 8.94 -19.83
C VAL A 755 -35.27 7.56 -20.25
N VAL A 756 -35.15 7.27 -21.55
CA VAL A 756 -34.66 5.95 -22.04
C VAL A 756 -33.16 5.74 -21.77
N PRO A 757 -32.23 6.58 -22.29
CA PRO A 757 -30.79 6.36 -22.08
C PRO A 757 -30.39 6.46 -20.61
N LEU A 758 -31.02 7.36 -19.85
CA LEU A 758 -30.75 7.54 -18.41
C LEU A 758 -31.24 6.32 -17.62
N THR A 759 -32.47 5.82 -17.87
CA THR A 759 -32.96 4.58 -17.23
C THR A 759 -32.07 3.38 -17.54
N TRP A 760 -31.63 3.23 -18.80
CA TRP A 760 -30.77 2.11 -19.17
C TRP A 760 -29.41 2.16 -18.46
N ARG A 761 -28.70 3.28 -18.54
CA ARG A 761 -27.36 3.41 -17.92
C ARG A 761 -27.44 3.40 -16.40
N MET A 762 -28.40 4.09 -15.79
CA MET A 762 -28.56 4.11 -14.34
C MET A 762 -29.10 2.80 -13.78
N GLY A 763 -29.97 2.10 -14.51
CA GLY A 763 -30.37 0.73 -14.15
C GLY A 763 -29.16 -0.20 -14.13
N GLY A 764 -28.33 -0.17 -15.17
CA GLY A 764 -27.10 -0.95 -15.24
C GLY A 764 -26.10 -0.59 -14.14
N MET A 765 -25.95 0.69 -13.80
CA MET A 765 -25.04 1.14 -12.74
C MET A 765 -25.57 0.80 -11.34
N MET A 766 -26.86 1.00 -11.06
CA MET A 766 -27.45 0.82 -9.73
C MET A 766 -27.77 -0.64 -9.38
N LEU A 767 -28.06 -1.47 -10.39
CA LEU A 767 -28.45 -2.87 -10.22
C LEU A 767 -27.40 -3.85 -10.75
N GLY A 768 -26.42 -3.39 -11.53
CA GLY A 768 -25.28 -4.21 -11.98
C GLY A 768 -24.31 -4.55 -10.84
N PRO A 769 -23.40 -5.52 -11.05
CA PRO A 769 -22.47 -5.99 -10.03
C PRO A 769 -21.39 -4.96 -9.66
N ASP A 770 -20.91 -4.19 -10.65
CA ASP A 770 -19.74 -3.32 -10.53
C ASP A 770 -20.14 -1.83 -10.64
N PHE A 771 -20.69 -1.28 -9.56
CA PHE A 771 -21.06 0.14 -9.48
C PHE A 771 -19.86 1.07 -9.70
N SER A 772 -18.66 0.72 -9.23
CA SER A 772 -17.43 1.52 -9.45
C SER A 772 -17.04 1.57 -10.92
N GLU A 773 -16.91 0.42 -11.60
CA GLU A 773 -16.60 0.39 -13.04
C GLU A 773 -17.64 1.14 -13.88
N ALA A 774 -18.92 1.06 -13.50
CA ALA A 774 -19.98 1.82 -14.14
C ALA A 774 -19.92 3.34 -13.85
N VAL A 775 -19.39 3.76 -12.70
CA VAL A 775 -19.07 5.17 -12.39
C VAL A 775 -17.79 5.64 -13.07
N ASP A 776 -16.82 4.75 -13.32
CA ASP A 776 -15.53 5.08 -13.95
C ASP A 776 -15.63 5.16 -15.50
N ASP A 777 -16.62 4.51 -16.14
CA ASP A 777 -16.90 4.66 -17.57
C ASP A 777 -17.12 6.16 -17.94
N PRO A 778 -16.21 6.79 -18.71
CA PRO A 778 -16.32 8.21 -19.05
C PRO A 778 -17.61 8.54 -19.81
N LEU A 779 -18.23 7.58 -20.50
CA LEU A 779 -19.52 7.79 -21.17
C LEU A 779 -20.67 7.85 -20.17
N ASN A 780 -20.64 7.03 -19.11
CA ASN A 780 -21.61 7.13 -18.01
C ASN A 780 -21.42 8.42 -17.23
N GLN A 781 -20.18 8.78 -16.86
CA GLN A 781 -19.86 10.04 -16.18
C GLN A 781 -20.42 11.23 -16.95
N ASN A 782 -20.04 11.38 -18.23
CA ASN A 782 -20.48 12.49 -19.04
C ASN A 782 -22.00 12.50 -19.25
N LEU A 783 -22.63 11.36 -19.54
CA LEU A 783 -24.08 11.30 -19.78
C LEU A 783 -24.89 11.64 -18.52
N ILE A 784 -24.61 10.95 -17.41
CA ILE A 784 -25.39 11.08 -16.16
C ILE A 784 -25.21 12.48 -15.59
N THR A 785 -23.95 12.95 -15.50
CA THR A 785 -23.63 14.30 -15.03
C THR A 785 -24.30 15.37 -15.91
N SER A 786 -24.25 15.21 -17.23
CA SER A 786 -24.93 16.12 -18.17
C SER A 786 -26.45 16.15 -17.93
N CYS A 787 -27.08 15.01 -17.66
CA CYS A 787 -28.51 14.96 -17.32
C CYS A 787 -28.82 15.73 -16.02
N VAL A 788 -28.13 15.42 -14.92
CA VAL A 788 -28.32 16.09 -13.61
C VAL A 788 -28.07 17.60 -13.72
N ILE A 789 -27.02 18.02 -14.43
CA ILE A 789 -26.74 19.44 -14.72
C ILE A 789 -27.89 20.07 -15.51
N SER A 790 -28.38 19.41 -16.55
CA SER A 790 -29.49 19.92 -17.37
C SER A 790 -30.77 20.10 -16.57
N HIS A 791 -31.07 19.18 -15.64
CA HIS A 791 -32.20 19.28 -14.72
C HIS A 791 -32.02 20.44 -13.72
N GLY A 792 -30.84 20.58 -13.13
CA GLY A 792 -30.52 21.72 -12.27
C GLY A 792 -30.70 23.06 -12.98
N LEU A 793 -30.22 23.18 -14.21
CA LEU A 793 -30.41 24.40 -15.03
C LEU A 793 -31.89 24.65 -15.37
N LEU A 794 -32.69 23.60 -15.61
CA LEU A 794 -34.14 23.72 -15.81
C LEU A 794 -34.88 24.17 -14.54
N TYR A 795 -34.56 23.60 -13.37
CA TYR A 795 -35.15 24.01 -12.08
C TYR A 795 -34.75 25.44 -11.71
N PHE A 796 -33.49 25.84 -11.97
CA PHE A 796 -33.03 27.21 -11.79
C PHE A 796 -33.79 28.19 -12.71
N GLY A 797 -33.92 27.86 -14.00
CA GLY A 797 -34.71 28.64 -14.95
C GLY A 797 -36.17 28.79 -14.50
N GLU A 798 -36.80 27.71 -14.03
CA GLU A 798 -38.16 27.74 -13.51
C GLU A 798 -38.29 28.61 -12.25
N ALA A 799 -37.32 28.52 -11.33
CA ALA A 799 -37.28 29.36 -10.13
C ALA A 799 -37.22 30.86 -10.51
N CYS A 800 -36.34 31.22 -11.44
CA CYS A 800 -36.20 32.59 -11.95
C CYS A 800 -37.50 33.09 -12.61
N PHE A 801 -38.08 32.32 -13.54
CA PHE A 801 -39.29 32.74 -14.25
C PHE A 801 -40.52 32.80 -13.33
N ARG A 802 -40.68 31.86 -12.39
CA ARG A 802 -41.80 31.89 -11.43
C ARG A 802 -41.60 32.94 -10.35
N GLY A 803 -40.37 33.25 -9.97
CA GLY A 803 -40.04 34.34 -9.05
C GLY A 803 -40.54 35.70 -9.54
N GLN A 804 -40.53 35.93 -10.85
CA GLN A 804 -41.06 37.14 -11.49
C GLN A 804 -42.60 37.19 -11.59
N VAL A 805 -43.30 36.06 -11.43
CA VAL A 805 -44.75 35.95 -11.67
C VAL A 805 -45.52 35.72 -10.38
N LYS A 806 -45.22 34.62 -9.67
CA LYS A 806 -45.78 34.27 -8.37
C LYS A 806 -44.95 33.14 -7.77
N VAL A 807 -44.19 33.44 -6.71
CA VAL A 807 -43.47 32.41 -5.93
C VAL A 807 -44.47 31.42 -5.35
N ASN A 808 -44.27 30.13 -5.63
CA ASN A 808 -44.95 29.05 -4.92
C ASN A 808 -43.95 28.49 -3.88
N PRO A 809 -44.21 28.63 -2.56
CA PRO A 809 -43.26 28.22 -1.53
C PRO A 809 -42.98 26.73 -1.53
N VAL A 810 -43.95 25.89 -1.92
CA VAL A 810 -43.76 24.42 -2.00
C VAL A 810 -42.82 24.05 -3.14
N LEU A 811 -42.94 24.72 -4.28
CA LEU A 811 -42.04 24.51 -5.43
C LEU A 811 -40.66 25.11 -5.19
N LEU A 812 -40.57 26.25 -4.49
CA LEU A 812 -39.28 26.82 -4.09
C LEU A 812 -38.55 25.89 -3.11
N LEU A 813 -39.27 25.33 -2.12
CA LEU A 813 -38.73 24.32 -1.21
C LEU A 813 -38.27 23.06 -1.97
N HIS A 814 -39.04 22.58 -2.95
CA HIS A 814 -38.64 21.48 -3.83
C HIS A 814 -37.29 21.74 -4.50
N HIS A 815 -37.10 22.92 -5.11
CA HIS A 815 -35.85 23.28 -5.78
C HIS A 815 -34.68 23.43 -4.80
N ILE A 816 -34.90 24.04 -3.63
CA ILE A 816 -33.86 24.17 -2.58
C ILE A 816 -33.39 22.79 -2.12
N LEU A 817 -34.31 21.87 -1.84
CA LEU A 817 -34.00 20.50 -1.44
C LEU A 817 -33.30 19.72 -2.57
N PHE A 818 -33.68 19.94 -3.83
CA PHE A 818 -32.97 19.36 -4.98
C PHE A 818 -31.52 19.84 -5.03
N PHE A 819 -31.24 21.14 -4.92
CA PHE A 819 -29.86 21.66 -4.95
C PHE A 819 -29.02 21.29 -3.73
N LEU A 820 -29.65 21.09 -2.57
CA LEU A 820 -28.96 20.66 -1.35
C LEU A 820 -28.32 19.27 -1.51
N LEU A 821 -28.95 18.35 -2.26
CA LEU A 821 -28.48 16.97 -2.39
C LEU A 821 -27.15 16.83 -3.19
N PRO A 822 -26.94 17.47 -4.37
CA PRO A 822 -25.63 17.57 -5.01
C PRO A 822 -24.60 18.26 -4.12
N ILE A 823 -24.94 19.34 -3.41
CA ILE A 823 -24.01 20.02 -2.49
C ILE A 823 -23.55 19.06 -1.38
N MET A 824 -24.47 18.31 -0.78
CA MET A 824 -24.14 17.25 0.17
C MET A 824 -23.25 16.18 -0.47
N THR A 825 -23.45 15.84 -1.75
CA THR A 825 -22.63 14.85 -2.47
C THR A 825 -21.19 15.33 -2.64
N PHE A 826 -20.99 16.56 -3.13
CA PHE A 826 -19.66 17.17 -3.26
C PHE A 826 -18.94 17.32 -1.92
N HIS A 827 -19.67 17.68 -0.86
CA HIS A 827 -19.08 17.87 0.47
C HIS A 827 -18.74 16.54 1.16
N SER A 828 -19.64 15.55 1.07
CA SER A 828 -19.47 14.25 1.73
C SER A 828 -18.57 13.28 0.98
N ARG A 829 -18.45 13.43 -0.35
CA ARG A 829 -17.82 12.46 -1.26
C ARG A 829 -18.39 11.04 -1.14
N SER A 830 -19.57 10.89 -0.53
CA SER A 830 -20.10 9.59 -0.13
C SER A 830 -21.00 8.95 -1.19
N VAL A 831 -20.78 7.66 -1.42
CA VAL A 831 -21.50 6.85 -2.41
C VAL A 831 -23.00 6.79 -2.14
N ILE A 832 -23.45 6.76 -0.88
CA ILE A 832 -24.90 6.79 -0.57
C ILE A 832 -25.53 8.11 -1.02
N THR A 833 -24.87 9.26 -0.77
CA THR A 833 -25.37 10.57 -1.15
C THR A 833 -25.50 10.69 -2.67
N PHE A 834 -24.46 10.23 -3.39
CA PHE A 834 -24.46 10.17 -4.84
C PHE A 834 -25.58 9.26 -5.39
N LYS A 835 -25.73 8.04 -4.87
CA LYS A 835 -26.82 7.12 -5.24
C LYS A 835 -28.22 7.70 -4.97
N VAL A 836 -28.41 8.42 -3.86
CA VAL A 836 -29.67 9.11 -3.52
C VAL A 836 -29.99 10.21 -4.54
N VAL A 837 -29.04 11.12 -4.85
CA VAL A 837 -29.22 12.17 -5.88
C VAL A 837 -29.67 11.54 -7.20
N LEU A 838 -28.94 10.51 -7.61
CA LEU A 838 -29.15 9.83 -8.88
C LEU A 838 -30.52 9.14 -8.98
N LEU A 839 -30.96 8.42 -7.95
CA LEU A 839 -32.31 7.84 -7.95
C LEU A 839 -33.40 8.93 -8.04
N ILE A 840 -33.25 10.03 -7.28
CA ILE A 840 -34.22 11.13 -7.28
C ILE A 840 -34.30 11.80 -8.66
N ASP A 841 -33.14 12.03 -9.29
CA ASP A 841 -33.00 12.67 -10.60
C ASP A 841 -33.55 11.80 -11.74
N LEU A 842 -33.22 10.50 -11.76
CA LEU A 842 -33.76 9.52 -12.70
C LEU A 842 -35.30 9.56 -12.72
N PHE A 843 -35.92 9.49 -11.54
CA PHE A 843 -37.37 9.47 -11.41
C PHE A 843 -38.05 10.83 -11.71
N ALA A 844 -37.30 11.93 -11.80
CA ALA A 844 -37.82 13.19 -12.34
C ALA A 844 -38.12 13.10 -13.85
N THR A 845 -37.29 12.40 -14.63
CA THR A 845 -37.50 12.27 -16.10
C THR A 845 -38.84 11.62 -16.46
N TYR A 846 -39.39 10.79 -15.58
CA TYR A 846 -40.70 10.17 -15.76
C TYR A 846 -41.89 11.15 -15.65
N GLU A 847 -41.69 12.41 -15.27
CA GLU A 847 -42.72 13.44 -15.25
C GLU A 847 -43.07 14.00 -16.66
N PHE A 848 -42.39 13.57 -17.73
CA PHE A 848 -42.55 14.13 -19.07
C PHE A 848 -44.02 14.24 -19.55
N LEU A 849 -44.85 13.21 -19.30
CA LEU A 849 -46.28 13.24 -19.67
C LEU A 849 -47.10 14.27 -18.87
N LEU A 850 -46.70 14.59 -17.64
CA LEU A 850 -47.33 15.64 -16.84
C LEU A 850 -47.02 17.01 -17.44
N TYR A 851 -45.77 17.25 -17.83
CA TYR A 851 -45.39 18.47 -18.57
C TYR A 851 -46.11 18.59 -19.92
N ALA A 852 -46.27 17.47 -20.66
CA ALA A 852 -47.08 17.44 -21.88
C ALA A 852 -48.54 17.85 -21.62
N ALA A 853 -49.17 17.32 -20.57
CA ALA A 853 -50.53 17.70 -20.17
C ALA A 853 -50.64 19.19 -19.79
N LEU A 854 -49.63 19.75 -19.10
CA LEU A 854 -49.59 21.17 -18.75
C LEU A 854 -49.42 22.09 -19.98
N VAL A 855 -48.62 21.67 -20.98
CA VAL A 855 -48.50 22.36 -22.27
C VAL A 855 -49.82 22.32 -23.02
N MET A 856 -50.43 21.13 -23.15
CA MET A 856 -51.73 20.95 -23.82
C MET A 856 -52.85 21.79 -23.17
N ARG A 857 -52.91 21.83 -21.83
CA ARG A 857 -53.91 22.62 -21.10
C ARG A 857 -53.78 24.11 -21.39
N ARG A 858 -52.57 24.68 -21.32
CA ARG A 858 -52.35 26.11 -21.62
C ARG A 858 -52.57 26.44 -23.10
N LEU A 859 -52.31 25.51 -24.01
CA LEU A 859 -52.64 25.66 -25.43
C LEU A 859 -54.14 25.45 -25.76
N GLN A 860 -54.99 25.27 -24.74
CA GLN A 860 -56.43 25.03 -24.89
C GLN A 860 -56.75 23.82 -25.80
N ALA A 861 -55.89 22.79 -25.76
CA ALA A 861 -56.13 21.56 -26.50
C ALA A 861 -57.41 20.85 -25.98
N PRO A 862 -58.13 20.09 -26.83
CA PRO A 862 -59.43 19.51 -26.48
C PRO A 862 -59.43 18.80 -25.13
N VAL A 863 -60.37 19.17 -24.25
CA VAL A 863 -60.39 18.75 -22.84
C VAL A 863 -60.27 17.23 -22.67
N ALA A 864 -60.92 16.44 -23.53
CA ALA A 864 -60.81 14.98 -23.55
C ALA A 864 -59.36 14.49 -23.77
N ARG A 865 -58.61 15.08 -24.72
CA ARG A 865 -57.21 14.73 -24.98
C ARG A 865 -56.31 15.16 -23.83
N THR A 866 -56.46 16.40 -23.37
CA THR A 866 -55.70 16.95 -22.22
C THR A 866 -55.92 16.12 -20.95
N ARG A 867 -57.16 15.71 -20.69
CA ARG A 867 -57.53 14.82 -19.58
C ARG A 867 -56.92 13.43 -19.73
N THR A 868 -56.94 12.85 -20.94
CA THR A 868 -56.34 11.52 -21.20
C THR A 868 -54.82 11.54 -20.95
N VAL A 869 -54.10 12.54 -21.47
CA VAL A 869 -52.65 12.69 -21.26
C VAL A 869 -52.33 12.98 -19.79
N LEU A 870 -53.13 13.80 -19.11
CA LEU A 870 -52.98 14.04 -17.67
C LEU A 870 -53.18 12.76 -16.85
N VAL A 871 -54.23 11.98 -17.13
CA VAL A 871 -54.49 10.72 -16.43
C VAL A 871 -53.36 9.73 -16.67
N ALA A 872 -52.89 9.56 -17.91
CA ALA A 872 -51.74 8.71 -18.23
C ALA A 872 -50.46 9.16 -17.52
N GLY A 873 -50.20 10.47 -17.47
CA GLY A 873 -49.06 11.05 -16.75
C GLY A 873 -49.14 10.83 -15.24
N VAL A 874 -50.31 11.01 -14.63
CA VAL A 874 -50.53 10.76 -13.19
C VAL A 874 -50.39 9.27 -12.85
N TRP A 875 -50.82 8.37 -13.73
CA TRP A 875 -50.61 6.92 -13.56
C TRP A 875 -49.13 6.54 -13.63
N LEU A 876 -48.41 7.01 -14.64
CA LEU A 876 -46.97 6.77 -14.77
C LEU A 876 -46.22 7.31 -13.55
N TYR A 877 -46.54 8.54 -13.14
CA TYR A 877 -46.00 9.20 -11.96
C TYR A 877 -46.31 8.45 -10.65
N GLY A 878 -47.53 7.90 -10.52
CA GLY A 878 -47.93 7.01 -9.44
C GLY A 878 -47.00 5.81 -9.29
N ILE A 879 -46.82 5.07 -10.39
CA ILE A 879 -45.97 3.88 -10.42
C ILE A 879 -44.51 4.24 -10.14
N THR A 880 -43.99 5.29 -10.75
CA THR A 880 -42.58 5.65 -10.64
C THR A 880 -42.21 6.22 -9.28
N ARG A 881 -43.09 6.98 -8.61
CA ARG A 881 -42.86 7.41 -7.21
C ARG A 881 -42.95 6.25 -6.22
N LEU A 882 -43.74 5.21 -6.48
CA LEU A 882 -43.71 3.97 -5.68
C LEU A 882 -42.40 3.19 -5.89
N MET A 883 -41.92 3.07 -7.14
CA MET A 883 -40.62 2.44 -7.44
C MET A 883 -39.44 3.22 -6.81
N GLN A 884 -39.48 4.55 -6.86
CA GLN A 884 -38.50 5.41 -6.20
C GLN A 884 -38.52 5.22 -4.67
N LEU A 885 -39.71 5.20 -4.05
CA LEU A 885 -39.83 4.98 -2.61
C LEU A 885 -39.28 3.61 -2.20
N ALA A 886 -39.55 2.56 -2.99
CA ALA A 886 -38.98 1.23 -2.77
C ALA A 886 -37.46 1.22 -2.93
N ALA A 887 -36.92 1.88 -3.96
CA ALA A 887 -35.47 1.98 -4.20
C ALA A 887 -34.76 2.77 -3.08
N LEU A 888 -35.22 3.97 -2.76
CA LEU A 888 -34.66 4.79 -1.68
C LEU A 888 -34.82 4.10 -0.31
N GLY A 889 -35.97 3.49 -0.04
CA GLY A 889 -36.19 2.72 1.19
C GLY A 889 -35.21 1.54 1.31
N THR A 890 -35.02 0.78 0.23
CA THR A 890 -34.04 -0.32 0.16
C THR A 890 -32.61 0.18 0.37
N LEU A 891 -32.26 1.33 -0.24
CA LEU A 891 -30.96 1.97 -0.09
C LEU A 891 -30.71 2.37 1.38
N PHE A 892 -31.60 3.17 1.99
CA PHE A 892 -31.43 3.60 3.39
C PHE A 892 -31.46 2.43 4.37
N VAL A 893 -32.40 1.48 4.25
CA VAL A 893 -32.48 0.32 5.15
C VAL A 893 -31.22 -0.55 5.05
N GLY A 894 -30.71 -0.80 3.84
CA GLY A 894 -29.46 -1.56 3.64
C GLY A 894 -28.21 -0.83 4.15
N SER A 895 -28.21 0.50 4.19
CA SER A 895 -27.14 1.32 4.78
C SER A 895 -27.20 1.44 6.29
N LEU A 896 -28.36 1.22 6.92
CA LEU A 896 -28.63 1.64 8.30
C LEU A 896 -27.63 1.05 9.31
N SER A 897 -27.30 -0.23 9.18
CA SER A 897 -26.36 -0.93 10.08
C SER A 897 -24.93 -0.39 10.03
N ARG A 898 -24.54 0.28 8.93
CA ARG A 898 -23.21 0.85 8.74
C ARG A 898 -23.17 2.33 9.10
N LEU A 899 -24.15 3.11 8.64
CA LEU A 899 -24.10 4.58 8.66
C LEU A 899 -24.97 5.22 9.76
N ALA A 900 -25.68 4.46 10.60
CA ALA A 900 -26.51 5.04 11.68
C ALA A 900 -25.72 5.89 12.70
N GLY A 901 -24.41 5.72 12.83
CA GLY A 901 -23.55 6.57 13.66
C GLY A 901 -23.25 7.95 13.06
N GLU A 902 -23.48 8.14 11.76
CA GLU A 902 -23.11 9.37 11.05
C GLU A 902 -24.26 10.39 11.03
N CYS A 903 -24.00 11.61 11.50
CA CYS A 903 -24.95 12.71 11.44
C CYS A 903 -25.45 12.98 10.00
N GLN A 904 -24.57 12.83 9.02
CA GLN A 904 -24.85 13.03 7.61
C GLN A 904 -25.90 12.05 7.06
N TYR A 905 -25.89 10.79 7.48
CA TYR A 905 -26.87 9.79 7.06
C TYR A 905 -28.29 10.20 7.46
N TRP A 906 -28.47 10.67 8.70
CA TRP A 906 -29.76 11.16 9.21
C TRP A 906 -30.19 12.46 8.52
N LEU A 907 -29.26 13.38 8.24
CA LEU A 907 -29.54 14.58 7.45
C LEU A 907 -30.01 14.23 6.03
N LEU A 908 -29.33 13.29 5.37
CA LEU A 908 -29.67 12.83 4.02
C LEU A 908 -31.05 12.17 3.99
N LEU A 909 -31.35 11.31 4.97
CA LEU A 909 -32.67 10.68 5.14
C LEU A 909 -33.77 11.73 5.37
N ALA A 910 -33.51 12.75 6.21
CA ALA A 910 -34.47 13.81 6.48
C ALA A 910 -34.75 14.66 5.24
N VAL A 911 -33.71 15.14 4.54
CA VAL A 911 -33.82 15.93 3.29
C VAL A 911 -34.58 15.13 2.23
N THR A 912 -34.23 13.86 2.05
CA THR A 912 -34.90 12.97 1.08
C THR A 912 -36.36 12.72 1.45
N THR A 913 -36.67 12.52 2.73
CA THR A 913 -38.05 12.32 3.21
C THR A 913 -38.91 13.55 2.96
N VAL A 914 -38.42 14.75 3.28
CA VAL A 914 -39.14 16.01 3.00
C VAL A 914 -39.33 16.20 1.50
N LEU A 915 -38.31 15.88 0.68
CA LEU A 915 -38.43 15.95 -0.78
C LEU A 915 -39.49 14.98 -1.33
N MET A 916 -39.55 13.74 -0.83
CA MET A 916 -40.58 12.76 -1.18
C MET A 916 -41.99 13.21 -0.77
N LEU A 917 -42.15 13.86 0.39
CA LEU A 917 -43.43 14.42 0.81
C LEU A 917 -43.87 15.59 -0.09
N VAL A 918 -42.93 16.46 -0.47
CA VAL A 918 -43.18 17.57 -1.41
C VAL A 918 -43.53 17.05 -2.82
N GLN A 919 -42.85 16.00 -3.29
CA GLN A 919 -43.21 15.28 -4.53
C GLN A 919 -44.61 14.65 -4.41
N GLY A 920 -44.93 14.00 -3.28
CA GLY A 920 -46.26 13.44 -3.00
C GLY A 920 -47.38 14.49 -3.01
N TYR A 921 -47.11 15.71 -2.56
CA TYR A 921 -48.09 16.81 -2.64
C TYR A 921 -48.47 17.18 -4.08
N THR A 922 -47.63 16.89 -5.09
CA THR A 922 -47.99 17.16 -6.50
C THR A 922 -49.20 16.35 -6.97
N PHE A 923 -49.48 15.16 -6.40
CA PHE A 923 -50.72 14.43 -6.69
C PHE A 923 -51.97 15.25 -6.36
N HIS A 924 -51.95 16.03 -5.27
CA HIS A 924 -53.04 16.93 -4.95
C HIS A 924 -53.21 18.02 -6.02
N ILE A 925 -52.09 18.59 -6.51
CA ILE A 925 -52.09 19.58 -7.59
C ILE A 925 -52.71 18.98 -8.86
N TYR A 926 -52.24 17.81 -9.32
CA TYR A 926 -52.76 17.17 -10.53
C TYR A 926 -54.20 16.67 -10.39
N HIS A 927 -54.62 16.21 -9.21
CA HIS A 927 -56.02 15.88 -8.92
C HIS A 927 -56.93 17.11 -9.02
N CYS A 928 -56.50 18.27 -8.51
CA CYS A 928 -57.22 19.53 -8.65
C CYS A 928 -57.31 19.97 -10.12
N ILE A 929 -56.24 19.81 -10.91
CA ILE A 929 -56.26 20.05 -12.37
C ILE A 929 -57.24 19.10 -13.07
N HIS A 930 -57.22 17.81 -12.75
CA HIS A 930 -58.12 16.81 -13.31
C HIS A 930 -59.59 17.11 -12.98
N ARG A 931 -59.91 17.53 -11.74
CA ARG A 931 -61.25 17.98 -11.36
C ARG A 931 -61.70 19.22 -12.14
N GLY A 932 -60.80 20.20 -12.34
CA GLY A 932 -61.07 21.36 -13.19
C GLY A 932 -61.45 20.95 -14.62
N LEU A 933 -60.62 20.13 -15.27
CA LEU A 933 -60.90 19.60 -16.61
C LEU A 933 -62.21 18.78 -16.66
N ALA A 934 -62.55 18.06 -15.59
CA ALA A 934 -63.78 17.28 -15.49
C ALA A 934 -65.04 18.12 -15.19
N ALA A 935 -64.87 19.38 -14.75
CA ALA A 935 -65.94 20.37 -14.67
C ALA A 935 -66.09 21.09 -16.03
N GLU A 936 -64.98 21.57 -16.61
CA GLU A 936 -64.92 22.17 -17.95
C GLU A 936 -65.57 21.24 -19.01
N ALA A 937 -65.37 19.93 -18.91
CA ALA A 937 -65.96 18.93 -19.82
C ALA A 937 -67.48 18.74 -19.71
N ARG A 938 -68.14 19.22 -18.64
CA ARG A 938 -69.61 19.13 -18.49
C ARG A 938 -70.34 20.31 -19.12
N GLY A 939 -69.61 21.34 -19.55
CA GLY A 939 -70.18 22.65 -19.90
C GLY A 939 -70.59 23.45 -18.65
N PRO A 940 -71.11 24.67 -18.83
CA PRO A 940 -71.89 25.30 -17.77
C PRO A 940 -73.09 24.40 -17.41
N PRO A 941 -73.60 24.42 -16.17
CA PRO A 941 -74.91 23.87 -15.89
C PRO A 941 -75.92 24.53 -16.84
N GLY A 942 -76.89 23.75 -17.35
CA GLY A 942 -77.98 24.33 -18.12
C GLY A 942 -78.82 25.26 -17.24
N ASP A 943 -79.47 26.24 -17.86
CA ASP A 943 -80.25 27.28 -17.15
C ASP A 943 -81.43 26.73 -16.31
N ASP A 944 -81.70 25.41 -16.38
CA ASP A 944 -82.75 24.71 -15.62
C ASP A 944 -82.37 24.41 -14.13
N ASP A 945 -81.14 24.73 -13.70
CA ASP A 945 -80.57 24.36 -12.37
C ASP A 945 -80.38 25.60 -11.44
N GLU A 946 -81.31 26.57 -11.50
CA GLU A 946 -81.20 27.91 -10.90
C GLU A 946 -81.19 27.97 -9.35
N ASP A 947 -81.56 26.89 -8.64
CA ASP A 947 -81.78 26.88 -7.18
C ASP A 947 -80.55 26.48 -6.33
N LEU A 948 -79.38 26.21 -6.92
CA LEU A 948 -78.18 25.84 -6.17
C LEU A 948 -77.40 27.08 -5.67
N PRO A 949 -77.16 27.23 -4.34
CA PRO A 949 -76.57 28.45 -3.79
C PRO A 949 -75.13 28.67 -4.30
N ALA A 950 -74.89 29.86 -4.84
CA ALA A 950 -73.64 30.23 -5.49
C ALA A 950 -72.41 29.98 -4.59
N LEU A 951 -71.57 29.01 -4.98
CA LEU A 951 -70.30 28.76 -4.32
C LEU A 951 -69.39 30.00 -4.46
N PRO A 952 -68.77 30.50 -3.38
CA PRO A 952 -68.02 31.75 -3.41
C PRO A 952 -66.83 31.65 -4.35
N ALA A 953 -66.76 32.59 -5.30
CA ALA A 953 -65.71 32.69 -6.31
C ALA A 953 -64.33 32.85 -5.66
N LYS A 954 -63.55 31.76 -5.57
CA LYS A 954 -62.18 31.78 -5.06
C LYS A 954 -61.19 32.22 -6.14
N ARG A 955 -60.51 33.35 -5.85
CA ARG A 955 -59.25 33.77 -6.49
C ARG A 955 -58.07 32.88 -6.08
#